data_AF-A0A1S9PAG4-F1
#
_entry.id   AF-A0A1S9PAG4-F1
#
_cell.length_a   1.000
_cell.length_b   1.000
_cell.length_c   1.000
_cell.angle_alpha   90.00
_cell.angle_beta   90.00
_cell.angle_gamma   90.00
#
_symmetry.space_group_name_H-M   'P 1'
#
loop_
_entity.id
_entity.type
_entity.pdbx_description
1 polymer ?
#
loop_
_entity_poly.entity_id
_entity_poly.type
_entity_poly.pdbx_seq_one_letter_code
_entity_poly.pdbx_strand_id
1 'polypeptide(L)'
;MPPNNYRYMMRPWALLFLFLFLRPFAVSAQTHLRKPFIDKLQAIGDIDSAKRYADSLTGIAKTQNDKLFEAKVLFTLSYKYYKKGLERVALDYAHQAGKVASPADSTTYVQTQTMIAWMLSRNGDTQGGLKTAFAILRETEKHGWKTLRIDCKVCIADLFRPVHNIANSVKFSQQAADEALTLRDTGRYISALSMVAYGYGDMRGKNDAESDQYLAKAVTYLQQLLAKPFADKLGTFQKINLMGNLGTFYEGLEKYDEAEAILNKALALATEQKFLTLQKHDLNQLMSLNVKRKHFDKAVAYANQVLALQSEANSSRPLQLNVYKEATKAYAGARDFEKAYKYSEKARVLNDSMLADGQSKATAELDKKYQNDKQLLLAANRNTLLKQERNFIILIAVILLISGAIVYRWYVLKKQKEAKLLAEENRQLARLDNLKSKFLANVSHELKTPLTLIMGPAQQLLDGSVTPVQQQSNLLTIGRNSKKLLGIVNELLDIGKLEAGNHSLRLAPVNLQSLVRLIYQSFASAAEYKNITYTLTANIDEGLFVSIDKDKFEKIANNFISNAIKFTPAYKSVNVVATFGKGMLVFSVEDNGNGIYPDDLPYVFDRYYQGKQDEKVAEGGTGIGLSIAKEFAELMGGRIEVANRWGEGALFTAHIPLAEVIVTQSEIPVAISAVAKPAYTAFASEVRPLILLAEDHAEMSAYISSVLGPYYDTLVASNGKHALQLLETSAQLPALIVSDAMMPEMNGFELLEKLKADQRYYHIPVIMLTALTDNQNRIRALNIGVDDYLAKPFVAEELLARTANLLNNASGRATVGITDAEDAAESAQMDAADNSGLENKPTSNSPADLVWLAGLEETVRQFIGTTDLNLAMLSYEMAISERQLFRRIKSITGLTPNKYIRTIRLQIAREAIDSGKYRTMAEIAYLAGFETPAYFSKLFKEHYGRDISGLL
;
A
#
# COMPACT_ATOMS: atom_id res chain seq x y z
N MET A 1 -23.11 1.89 47.02
CA MET A 1 -22.95 0.45 47.33
C MET A 1 -22.30 -0.24 46.13
N PRO A 2 -21.21 -1.01 46.33
CA PRO A 2 -20.73 -2.03 45.37
C PRO A 2 -21.65 -3.28 45.44
N PRO A 3 -21.51 -4.40 44.69
CA PRO A 3 -20.34 -4.99 43.98
C PRO A 3 -20.72 -5.52 42.55
N ASN A 4 -19.97 -6.26 41.72
CA ASN A 4 -19.20 -7.48 41.93
C ASN A 4 -18.42 -7.89 40.64
N ASN A 5 -17.16 -8.30 40.83
CA ASN A 5 -16.39 -9.38 40.18
C ASN A 5 -16.39 -9.59 38.65
N TYR A 6 -15.20 -9.51 38.02
CA TYR A 6 -14.29 -10.67 37.85
C TYR A 6 -12.85 -10.26 37.45
N ARG A 7 -11.90 -10.75 38.27
CA ARG A 7 -10.48 -11.10 38.05
C ARG A 7 -10.28 -11.93 36.76
N TYR A 8 -9.17 -12.04 36.02
CA TYR A 8 -7.69 -11.88 36.10
C TYR A 8 -7.23 -11.72 34.62
N MET A 9 -6.18 -11.01 34.18
CA MET A 9 -4.76 -11.36 34.34
C MET A 9 -3.90 -10.27 33.64
N MET A 10 -3.14 -9.48 34.41
CA MET A 10 -1.98 -8.73 33.89
C MET A 10 -0.95 -8.58 35.00
N ARG A 11 0.25 -9.13 34.77
CA ARG A 11 1.61 -8.61 35.11
C ARG A 11 2.64 -9.75 34.92
N PRO A 12 3.84 -9.46 34.39
CA PRO A 12 4.95 -9.22 35.31
C PRO A 12 6.03 -8.27 34.76
N TRP A 13 5.99 -6.97 35.07
CA TRP A 13 7.13 -6.05 34.83
C TRP A 13 7.45 -5.12 36.02
N ALA A 14 6.88 -5.37 37.20
CA ALA A 14 7.01 -4.45 38.35
C ALA A 14 7.85 -4.97 39.54
N LEU A 15 8.41 -6.19 39.46
CA LEU A 15 9.25 -6.77 40.53
C LEU A 15 10.76 -6.72 40.24
N LEU A 16 11.17 -6.28 39.04
CA LEU A 16 12.59 -6.26 38.66
C LEU A 16 13.33 -4.98 39.10
N PHE A 17 12.61 -3.92 39.49
CA PHE A 17 13.21 -2.60 39.76
C PHE A 17 13.64 -2.35 41.21
N LEU A 18 13.22 -3.18 42.17
CA LEU A 18 13.53 -2.96 43.59
C LEU A 18 14.80 -3.69 44.09
N PHE A 19 15.37 -4.61 43.30
CA PHE A 19 16.55 -5.39 43.69
C PHE A 19 17.90 -4.84 43.20
N LEU A 20 17.89 -3.78 42.38
CA LEU A 20 19.10 -3.23 41.77
C LEU A 20 19.78 -2.09 42.54
N PHE A 21 19.16 -1.56 43.61
CA PHE A 21 19.70 -0.40 44.34
C PHE A 21 20.19 -0.66 45.78
N LEU A 22 20.12 -1.89 46.31
CA LEU A 22 20.49 -2.19 47.70
C LEU A 22 21.66 -3.18 47.88
N ARG A 23 22.54 -3.33 46.88
CA ARG A 23 23.79 -4.11 47.02
C ARG A 23 25.10 -3.34 47.22
N PRO A 24 25.26 -2.03 46.88
CA PRO A 24 26.56 -1.39 47.12
C PRO A 24 26.77 -0.92 48.57
N PHE A 25 25.72 -0.80 49.39
CA PHE A 25 25.84 -0.22 50.74
C PHE A 25 26.14 -1.23 51.87
N ALA A 26 25.86 -2.52 51.70
CA ALA A 26 26.06 -3.52 52.77
C ALA A 26 27.53 -3.99 52.93
N VAL A 27 28.33 -3.94 51.86
CA VAL A 27 29.73 -4.43 51.87
C VAL A 27 30.67 -3.42 52.56
N SER A 28 30.39 -2.13 52.42
CA SER A 28 31.15 -1.03 53.03
C SER A 28 31.06 -1.04 54.57
N ALA A 29 29.90 -1.39 55.13
CA ALA A 29 29.69 -1.38 56.58
C ALA A 29 30.41 -2.52 57.33
N GLN A 30 30.61 -3.70 56.70
CA GLN A 30 31.28 -4.84 57.34
C GLN A 30 32.81 -4.71 57.40
N THR A 31 33.43 -3.92 56.52
CA THR A 31 34.89 -3.74 56.49
C THR A 31 35.48 -3.02 57.71
N HIS A 32 34.71 -2.14 58.36
CA HIS A 32 35.16 -1.43 59.57
C HIS A 32 35.16 -2.33 60.82
N LEU A 33 34.23 -3.28 60.93
CA LEU A 33 34.10 -4.18 62.07
C LEU A 33 35.22 -5.23 62.19
N ARG A 34 35.96 -5.49 61.10
CA ARG A 34 36.98 -6.55 61.06
C ARG A 34 38.43 -6.06 61.14
N LYS A 35 38.65 -4.74 61.03
CA LYS A 35 39.98 -4.11 61.13
C LYS A 35 40.75 -4.49 62.41
N PRO A 36 40.13 -4.56 63.61
CA PRO A 36 40.85 -4.95 64.83
C PRO A 36 41.46 -6.35 64.77
N PHE A 37 40.85 -7.28 64.03
CA PHE A 37 41.39 -8.64 63.90
C PHE A 37 42.63 -8.68 63.02
N ILE A 38 42.67 -7.88 61.94
CA ILE A 38 43.84 -7.72 61.08
C ILE A 38 44.96 -6.99 61.84
N ASP A 39 44.63 -5.91 62.55
CA ASP A 39 45.60 -5.17 63.35
C ASP A 39 46.22 -6.06 64.44
N LYS A 40 45.41 -6.91 65.09
CA LYS A 40 45.90 -7.92 66.03
C LYS A 40 46.81 -8.95 65.35
N LEU A 41 46.45 -9.44 64.16
CA LEU A 41 47.31 -10.36 63.40
C LEU A 41 48.67 -9.74 63.03
N GLN A 42 48.68 -8.45 62.68
CA GLN A 42 49.90 -7.69 62.42
C GLN A 42 50.75 -7.50 63.68
N ALA A 43 50.12 -7.30 64.84
CA ALA A 43 50.80 -7.07 66.12
C ALA A 43 51.41 -8.33 66.74
N ILE A 44 50.91 -9.53 66.43
CA ILE A 44 51.50 -10.79 66.95
C ILE A 44 52.94 -10.89 66.46
N GLY A 45 53.94 -10.93 67.34
CA GLY A 45 55.35 -11.00 66.94
C GLY A 45 55.77 -12.38 66.42
N ASP A 46 55.26 -13.44 67.05
CA ASP A 46 55.55 -14.84 66.74
C ASP A 46 54.88 -15.30 65.42
N ILE A 47 55.56 -16.14 64.65
CA ILE A 47 55.06 -16.60 63.33
C ILE A 47 54.02 -17.71 63.52
N ASP A 48 54.28 -18.67 64.40
CA ASP A 48 53.40 -19.83 64.57
C ASP A 48 52.08 -19.42 65.21
N SER A 49 52.12 -18.50 66.17
CA SER A 49 50.93 -17.91 66.78
C SER A 49 50.16 -17.03 65.79
N ALA A 50 50.85 -16.29 64.92
CA ALA A 50 50.19 -15.52 63.86
C ALA A 50 49.54 -16.44 62.82
N LYS A 51 50.20 -17.56 62.45
CA LYS A 51 49.64 -18.57 61.56
C LYS A 51 48.39 -19.21 62.17
N ARG A 52 48.45 -19.71 63.41
CA ARG A 52 47.28 -20.29 64.09
C ARG A 52 46.11 -19.31 64.17
N TYR A 53 46.40 -18.05 64.46
CA TYR A 53 45.38 -17.00 64.49
C TYR A 53 44.81 -16.71 63.10
N ALA A 54 45.65 -16.65 62.07
CA ALA A 54 45.21 -16.49 60.68
C ALA A 54 44.40 -17.70 60.17
N ASP A 55 44.78 -18.93 60.53
CA ASP A 55 44.03 -20.15 60.18
C ASP A 55 42.62 -20.12 60.81
N SER A 56 42.51 -19.66 62.06
CA SER A 56 41.20 -19.44 62.71
C SER A 56 40.38 -18.36 61.99
N LEU A 57 40.98 -17.20 61.68
CA LEU A 57 40.30 -16.11 60.98
C LEU A 57 39.87 -16.50 59.56
N THR A 58 40.70 -17.25 58.82
CA THR A 58 40.33 -17.75 57.48
C THR A 58 39.25 -18.82 57.56
N GLY A 59 39.24 -19.67 58.60
CA GLY A 59 38.14 -20.59 58.87
C GLY A 59 36.81 -19.86 59.08
N ILE A 60 36.81 -18.80 59.90
CA ILE A 60 35.63 -17.93 60.12
C ILE A 60 35.21 -17.21 58.83
N ALA A 61 36.18 -16.72 58.04
CA ALA A 61 35.91 -16.05 56.78
C ALA A 61 35.23 -17.01 55.78
N LYS A 62 35.70 -18.26 55.69
CA LYS A 62 35.15 -19.30 54.80
C LYS A 62 33.75 -19.72 55.21
N THR A 63 33.48 -19.94 56.50
CA THR A 63 32.13 -20.30 56.98
C THR A 63 31.11 -19.19 56.75
N GLN A 64 31.56 -17.94 56.77
CA GLN A 64 30.72 -16.76 56.49
C GLN A 64 30.74 -16.33 55.02
N ASN A 65 31.46 -17.06 54.14
CA ASN A 65 31.67 -16.74 52.73
C ASN A 65 32.21 -15.31 52.48
N ASP A 66 33.00 -14.77 53.42
CA ASP A 66 33.62 -13.45 53.33
C ASP A 66 35.01 -13.54 52.69
N LYS A 67 35.02 -13.60 51.35
CA LYS A 67 36.25 -13.67 50.54
C LYS A 67 37.14 -12.43 50.68
N LEU A 68 36.56 -11.28 51.01
CA LEU A 68 37.31 -10.02 51.16
C LEU A 68 38.20 -10.08 52.41
N PHE A 69 37.61 -10.52 53.52
CA PHE A 69 38.33 -10.71 54.77
C PHE A 69 39.32 -11.87 54.68
N GLU A 70 38.96 -12.97 54.01
CA GLU A 70 39.88 -14.08 53.74
C GLU A 70 41.13 -13.60 52.98
N ALA A 71 40.96 -12.84 51.91
CA ALA A 71 42.06 -12.27 51.12
C ALA A 71 42.99 -11.40 51.98
N LYS A 72 42.43 -10.53 52.84
CA LYS A 72 43.19 -9.64 53.74
C LYS A 72 44.01 -10.43 54.76
N VAL A 73 43.43 -11.47 55.36
CA VAL A 73 44.12 -12.32 56.34
C VAL A 73 45.30 -13.04 55.68
N LEU A 74 45.05 -13.69 54.52
CA LEU A 74 46.07 -14.42 53.78
C LEU A 74 47.20 -13.49 53.29
N PHE A 75 46.86 -12.31 52.76
CA PHE A 75 47.85 -11.31 52.35
C PHE A 75 48.69 -10.80 53.53
N THR A 76 48.06 -10.53 54.67
CA THR A 76 48.75 -10.11 55.90
C THR A 76 49.73 -11.18 56.37
N LEU A 77 49.31 -12.45 56.35
CA LEU A 77 50.15 -13.58 56.70
C LEU A 77 51.32 -13.75 55.71
N SER A 78 51.06 -13.66 54.40
CA SER A 78 52.09 -13.66 53.36
C SER A 78 53.16 -12.61 53.61
N TYR A 79 52.76 -11.36 53.87
CA TYR A 79 53.68 -10.27 54.17
C TYR A 79 54.49 -10.49 55.45
N LYS A 80 53.91 -11.15 56.45
CA LYS A 80 54.59 -11.51 57.70
C LYS A 80 55.67 -12.57 57.48
N TYR A 81 55.38 -13.60 56.69
CA TYR A 81 56.37 -14.60 56.26
C TYR A 81 57.50 -13.94 55.46
N TYR A 82 57.16 -13.02 54.55
CA TYR A 82 58.13 -12.25 53.79
C TYR A 82 59.08 -11.44 54.69
N LYS A 83 58.55 -10.70 55.67
CA LYS A 83 59.36 -9.93 56.65
C LYS A 83 60.33 -10.80 57.46
N LYS A 84 60.02 -12.08 57.65
CA LYS A 84 60.85 -13.03 58.38
C LYS A 84 61.85 -13.78 57.49
N GLY A 85 61.86 -13.47 56.19
CA GLY A 85 62.75 -14.06 55.20
C GLY A 85 62.24 -15.38 54.63
N LEU A 86 61.00 -15.80 54.92
CA LEU A 86 60.42 -17.07 54.45
C LEU A 86 59.69 -16.88 53.11
N GLU A 87 60.45 -16.56 52.07
CA GLU A 87 59.91 -16.07 50.78
C GLU A 87 59.05 -17.10 50.02
N ARG A 88 59.40 -18.40 50.08
CA ARG A 88 58.61 -19.45 49.42
C ARG A 88 57.22 -19.61 50.03
N VAL A 89 57.16 -19.63 51.37
CA VAL A 89 55.90 -19.73 52.11
C VAL A 89 55.06 -18.46 51.89
N ALA A 90 55.72 -17.30 51.84
CA ALA A 90 55.05 -16.04 51.53
C ALA A 90 54.40 -16.05 50.15
N LEU A 91 55.06 -16.60 49.12
CA LEU A 91 54.51 -16.70 47.77
C LEU A 91 53.27 -17.60 47.70
N ASP A 92 53.29 -18.74 48.40
CA ASP A 92 52.13 -19.64 48.44
C ASP A 92 50.90 -18.93 49.04
N TYR A 93 51.07 -18.27 50.18
CA TYR A 93 49.99 -17.49 50.78
C TYR A 93 49.57 -16.29 49.91
N ALA A 94 50.48 -15.68 49.15
CA ALA A 94 50.14 -14.62 48.20
C ALA A 94 49.27 -15.17 47.06
N HIS A 95 49.58 -16.34 46.51
CA HIS A 95 48.73 -17.00 45.51
C HIS A 95 47.36 -17.37 46.07
N GLN A 96 47.29 -17.88 47.30
CA GLN A 96 46.02 -18.17 47.96
C GLN A 96 45.18 -16.90 48.12
N ALA A 97 45.78 -15.81 48.62
CA ALA A 97 45.11 -14.51 48.72
C ALA A 97 44.63 -14.00 47.35
N GLY A 98 45.45 -14.16 46.30
CA GLY A 98 45.16 -13.64 44.96
C GLY A 98 43.99 -14.35 44.28
N LYS A 99 43.75 -15.62 44.61
CA LYS A 99 42.60 -16.40 44.11
C LYS A 99 41.27 -15.92 44.66
N VAL A 100 41.25 -15.38 45.88
CA VAL A 100 40.02 -14.94 46.55
C VAL A 100 39.85 -13.41 46.55
N ALA A 101 40.93 -12.66 46.28
CA ALA A 101 40.88 -11.21 46.15
C ALA A 101 40.03 -10.76 44.96
N SER A 102 39.34 -9.62 45.13
CA SER A 102 38.39 -9.08 44.16
C SER A 102 38.56 -7.57 44.01
N PRO A 103 38.28 -6.98 42.82
CA PRO A 103 38.25 -5.53 42.60
C PRO A 103 37.42 -4.73 43.62
N ALA A 104 36.48 -5.38 44.34
CA ALA A 104 35.71 -4.77 45.43
C ALA A 104 36.58 -4.26 46.59
N ASP A 105 37.74 -4.89 46.85
CA ASP A 105 38.82 -4.33 47.66
C ASP A 105 40.04 -4.14 46.78
N SER A 106 40.04 -3.00 46.09
CA SER A 106 41.07 -2.60 45.16
C SER A 106 42.48 -2.65 45.77
N THR A 107 42.62 -2.36 47.06
CA THR A 107 43.93 -2.33 47.74
C THR A 107 44.49 -3.73 47.89
N THR A 108 43.76 -4.65 48.51
CA THR A 108 44.22 -6.04 48.67
C THR A 108 44.35 -6.74 47.32
N TYR A 109 43.44 -6.46 46.38
CA TYR A 109 43.49 -7.00 45.03
C TYR A 109 44.78 -6.63 44.29
N VAL A 110 45.13 -5.34 44.27
CA VAL A 110 46.35 -4.87 43.62
C VAL A 110 47.59 -5.32 44.38
N GLN A 111 47.64 -5.12 45.69
CA GLN A 111 48.82 -5.44 46.51
C GLN A 111 49.18 -6.92 46.51
N THR A 112 48.17 -7.80 46.44
CA THR A 112 48.42 -9.24 46.36
C THR A 112 49.04 -9.61 45.02
N GLN A 113 48.54 -9.05 43.91
CA GLN A 113 49.07 -9.33 42.58
C GLN A 113 50.48 -8.73 42.39
N THR A 114 50.76 -7.55 42.93
CA THR A 114 52.12 -6.97 42.92
C THR A 114 53.08 -7.78 43.79
N MET A 115 52.63 -8.31 44.93
CA MET A 115 53.43 -9.23 45.76
C MET A 115 53.75 -10.54 45.03
N ILE A 116 52.75 -11.15 44.37
CA ILE A 116 52.96 -12.33 43.52
C ILE A 116 54.00 -12.01 42.44
N ALA A 117 53.84 -10.88 41.74
CA ALA A 117 54.74 -10.50 40.66
C ALA A 117 56.20 -10.35 41.13
N TRP A 118 56.42 -9.66 42.26
CA TRP A 118 57.75 -9.55 42.89
C TRP A 118 58.34 -10.90 43.29
N MET A 119 57.54 -11.75 43.93
CA MET A 119 58.02 -13.05 44.41
C MET A 119 58.29 -14.04 43.27
N LEU A 120 57.52 -14.00 42.18
CA LEU A 120 57.81 -14.77 40.97
C LEU A 120 59.17 -14.38 40.40
N SER A 121 59.45 -13.08 40.28
CA SER A 121 60.76 -12.60 39.80
C SER A 121 61.91 -13.01 40.71
N ARG A 122 61.74 -12.91 42.04
CA ARG A 122 62.76 -13.39 43.00
C ARG A 122 63.02 -14.91 42.92
N ASN A 123 62.02 -15.68 42.50
CA ASN A 123 62.12 -17.11 42.25
C ASN A 123 62.58 -17.45 40.82
N GLY A 124 63.05 -16.46 40.05
CA GLY A 124 63.59 -16.63 38.70
C GLY A 124 62.55 -16.63 37.58
N ASP A 125 61.27 -16.37 37.87
CA ASP A 125 60.20 -16.19 36.88
C ASP A 125 59.85 -14.71 36.71
N THR A 126 60.79 -13.93 36.16
CA THR A 126 60.60 -12.49 35.97
C THR A 126 59.58 -12.20 34.86
N GLN A 127 59.46 -13.06 33.84
CA GLN A 127 58.48 -12.89 32.75
C GLN A 127 57.05 -13.11 33.24
N GLY A 128 56.79 -14.17 34.03
CA GLY A 128 55.51 -14.38 34.70
C GLY A 128 55.17 -13.24 35.67
N GLY A 129 56.18 -12.71 36.37
CA GLY A 129 56.07 -11.51 37.20
C GLY A 129 55.63 -10.28 36.40
N LEU A 130 56.34 -9.93 35.31
CA LEU A 130 56.00 -8.80 34.44
C LEU A 130 54.60 -8.94 33.84
N LYS A 131 54.22 -10.13 33.38
CA LYS A 131 52.88 -10.40 32.85
C LYS A 131 51.80 -10.11 33.90
N THR A 132 52.02 -10.57 35.13
CA THR A 132 51.10 -10.32 36.26
C THR A 132 51.01 -8.83 36.57
N ALA A 133 52.15 -8.14 36.61
CA ALA A 133 52.23 -6.70 36.92
C ALA A 133 51.58 -5.82 35.83
N PHE A 134 51.75 -6.14 34.54
CA PHE A 134 51.08 -5.43 33.45
C PHE A 134 49.58 -5.69 33.38
N ALA A 135 49.14 -6.92 33.71
CA ALA A 135 47.72 -7.23 33.77
C ALA A 135 47.04 -6.40 34.86
N ILE A 136 47.63 -6.32 36.06
CA ILE A 136 47.06 -5.51 37.14
C ILE A 136 47.16 -4.01 36.84
N LEU A 137 48.22 -3.53 36.17
CA LEU A 137 48.33 -2.14 35.74
C LEU A 137 47.13 -1.72 34.86
N ARG A 138 46.77 -2.54 33.86
CA ARG A 138 45.62 -2.27 32.98
C ARG A 138 44.31 -2.18 33.77
N GLU A 139 44.12 -3.04 34.77
CA GLU A 139 42.95 -2.96 35.63
C GLU A 139 42.95 -1.68 36.48
N THR A 140 44.10 -1.24 37.01
CA THR A 140 44.18 0.05 37.73
C THR A 140 43.87 1.25 36.83
N GLU A 141 44.27 1.21 35.55
CA GLU A 141 43.97 2.26 34.58
C GLU A 141 42.49 2.29 34.21
N LYS A 142 41.91 1.12 33.93
CA LYS A 142 40.48 0.93 33.62
C LYS A 142 39.58 1.44 34.75
N HIS A 143 39.95 1.19 36.01
CA HIS A 143 39.17 1.63 37.17
C HIS A 143 39.57 3.01 37.70
N GLY A 144 40.57 3.68 37.11
CA GLY A 144 41.01 5.00 37.52
C GLY A 144 41.69 5.08 38.89
N TRP A 145 42.25 3.97 39.40
CA TRP A 145 42.89 3.90 40.72
C TRP A 145 44.30 4.49 40.71
N LYS A 146 44.39 5.83 40.64
CA LYS A 146 45.64 6.58 40.44
C LYS A 146 46.75 6.24 41.46
N THR A 147 46.41 6.08 42.74
CA THR A 147 47.39 5.74 43.79
C THR A 147 47.92 4.30 43.65
N LEU A 148 47.05 3.34 43.38
CA LEU A 148 47.42 1.93 43.18
C LEU A 148 48.18 1.71 41.86
N ARG A 149 47.91 2.54 40.85
CA ARG A 149 48.65 2.56 39.59
C ARG A 149 50.12 2.89 39.80
N ILE A 150 50.44 3.83 40.70
CA ILE A 150 51.82 4.16 41.07
C ILE A 150 52.52 2.92 41.64
N ASP A 151 51.86 2.20 42.55
CA ASP A 151 52.40 0.98 43.16
C ASP A 151 52.68 -0.10 42.10
N CYS A 152 51.81 -0.24 41.09
CA CYS A 152 52.01 -1.14 39.95
C CYS A 152 53.19 -0.71 39.07
N LYS A 153 53.35 0.58 38.78
CA LYS A 153 54.47 1.10 37.98
C LYS A 153 55.81 0.91 38.69
N VAL A 154 55.86 1.13 40.01
CA VAL A 154 57.06 0.84 40.82
C VAL A 154 57.37 -0.67 40.79
N CYS A 155 56.34 -1.52 40.88
CA CYS A 155 56.51 -2.96 40.75
C CYS A 155 57.08 -3.37 39.38
N ILE A 156 56.52 -2.85 38.28
CA ILE A 156 57.00 -3.09 36.91
C ILE A 156 58.44 -2.61 36.73
N ALA A 157 58.76 -1.43 37.27
CA ALA A 157 60.12 -0.89 37.20
C ALA A 157 61.12 -1.86 37.85
N ASP A 158 60.83 -2.33 39.08
CA ASP A 158 61.69 -3.30 39.76
C ASP A 158 61.87 -4.59 38.96
N LEU A 159 60.78 -5.09 38.34
CA LEU A 159 60.78 -6.31 37.53
C LEU A 159 61.58 -6.19 36.23
N PHE A 160 61.82 -4.98 35.71
CA PHE A 160 62.66 -4.79 34.54
C PHE A 160 64.16 -4.84 34.84
N ARG A 161 64.57 -4.69 36.11
CA ARG A 161 65.97 -4.70 36.51
C ARG A 161 66.63 -6.08 36.31
N PRO A 162 66.04 -7.21 36.75
CA PRO A 162 66.64 -8.54 36.55
C PRO A 162 66.73 -8.99 35.09
N VAL A 163 65.89 -8.46 34.20
CA VAL A 163 65.95 -8.74 32.74
C VAL A 163 66.83 -7.73 31.98
N HIS A 164 67.63 -6.94 32.71
CA HIS A 164 68.56 -5.94 32.17
C HIS A 164 67.91 -4.89 31.26
N ASN A 165 66.61 -4.61 31.42
CA ASN A 165 65.92 -3.54 30.69
C ASN A 165 65.84 -2.27 31.54
N ILE A 166 67.02 -1.73 31.86
CA ILE A 166 67.16 -0.66 32.86
C ILE A 166 66.51 0.65 32.38
N ALA A 167 66.50 0.91 31.07
CA ALA A 167 65.82 2.06 30.48
C ALA A 167 64.31 2.07 30.79
N ASN A 168 63.63 0.92 30.65
CA ASN A 168 62.23 0.82 31.02
C ASN A 168 62.02 0.87 32.55
N SER A 169 62.94 0.30 33.34
CA SER A 169 62.90 0.46 34.80
C SER A 169 62.86 1.94 35.19
N VAL A 170 63.84 2.73 34.73
CA VAL A 170 63.93 4.16 35.01
C VAL A 170 62.71 4.91 34.50
N LYS A 171 62.24 4.60 33.28
CA LYS A 171 61.04 5.21 32.69
C LYS A 171 59.80 5.01 33.55
N PHE A 172 59.49 3.78 33.95
CA PHE A 172 58.29 3.50 34.75
C PHE A 172 58.40 4.06 36.17
N SER A 173 59.58 4.02 36.79
CA SER A 173 59.79 4.63 38.11
C SER A 173 59.73 6.15 38.08
N GLN A 174 60.21 6.80 37.01
CA GLN A 174 60.11 8.26 36.85
C GLN A 174 58.65 8.69 36.68
N GLN A 175 57.89 8.00 35.82
CA GLN A 175 56.45 8.23 35.70
C GLN A 175 55.72 8.06 37.04
N ALA A 176 56.08 7.02 37.80
CA ALA A 176 55.53 6.79 39.13
C ALA A 176 55.86 7.94 40.11
N ALA A 177 57.09 8.46 40.06
CA ALA A 177 57.53 9.58 40.90
C ALA A 177 56.81 10.88 40.53
N ASP A 178 56.68 11.19 39.24
CA ASP A 178 55.99 12.38 38.74
C ASP A 178 54.49 12.35 39.10
N GLU A 179 53.85 11.17 38.97
CA GLU A 179 52.47 10.96 39.39
C GLU A 179 52.31 11.10 40.91
N ALA A 180 53.21 10.52 41.71
CA ALA A 180 53.18 10.65 43.16
C ALA A 180 53.36 12.10 43.62
N LEU A 181 54.24 12.85 42.95
CA LEU A 181 54.45 14.27 43.20
C LEU A 181 53.20 15.09 42.89
N THR A 182 52.54 14.80 41.77
CA THR A 182 51.27 15.42 41.37
C THR A 182 50.17 15.16 42.41
N LEU A 183 50.12 13.96 42.97
CA LEU A 183 49.17 13.59 44.03
C LEU A 183 49.59 14.04 45.44
N ARG A 184 50.79 14.63 45.59
CA ARG A 184 51.41 15.01 46.87
C ARG A 184 51.51 13.83 47.87
N ASP A 185 51.61 12.61 47.36
CA ASP A 185 51.77 11.39 48.18
C ASP A 185 53.25 11.16 48.47
N THR A 186 53.69 11.59 49.66
CA THR A 186 55.10 11.49 50.04
C THR A 186 55.58 10.02 50.14
N GLY A 187 54.73 9.08 50.58
CA GLY A 187 55.14 7.69 50.77
C GLY A 187 55.39 6.98 49.44
N ARG A 188 54.50 7.22 48.46
CA ARG A 188 54.66 6.70 47.10
C ARG A 188 55.77 7.41 46.33
N TYR A 189 55.95 8.70 46.56
CA TYR A 189 57.07 9.46 45.98
C TYR A 189 58.42 8.89 46.45
N ILE A 190 58.57 8.63 47.75
CA ILE A 190 59.76 7.98 48.30
C ILE A 190 59.99 6.63 47.63
N SER A 191 58.96 5.81 47.50
CA SER A 191 59.05 4.46 46.91
C SER A 191 59.46 4.52 45.43
N ALA A 192 58.86 5.42 44.66
CA ALA A 192 59.17 5.60 43.24
C ALA A 192 60.56 6.20 43.01
N LEU A 193 60.94 7.23 43.78
CA LEU A 193 62.25 7.87 43.66
C LEU A 193 63.38 6.91 44.09
N SER A 194 63.14 6.05 45.07
CA SER A 194 64.07 4.97 45.42
C SER A 194 64.32 4.05 44.22
N MET A 195 63.26 3.71 43.48
CA MET A 195 63.37 2.86 42.29
C MET A 195 64.07 3.57 41.13
N VAL A 196 63.86 4.89 40.96
CA VAL A 196 64.63 5.71 40.01
C VAL A 196 66.11 5.65 40.34
N ALA A 197 66.46 5.83 41.63
CA ALA A 197 67.84 5.75 42.09
C ALA A 197 68.45 4.37 41.82
N TYR A 198 67.71 3.29 42.09
CA TYR A 198 68.17 1.93 41.80
C TYR A 198 68.36 1.68 40.30
N GLY A 199 67.45 2.18 39.47
CA GLY A 199 67.57 2.09 38.02
C GLY A 199 68.83 2.80 37.51
N TYR A 200 69.11 4.03 37.97
CA TYR A 200 70.35 4.71 37.62
C TYR A 200 71.60 3.99 38.14
N GLY A 201 71.55 3.40 39.34
CA GLY A 201 72.64 2.60 39.87
C GLY A 201 72.95 1.35 39.03
N ASP A 202 71.94 0.76 38.42
CA ASP A 202 72.06 -0.42 37.54
C ASP A 202 72.47 -0.07 36.10
N MET A 203 72.42 1.20 35.69
CA MET A 203 72.91 1.66 34.37
C MET A 203 74.45 1.66 34.25
N ARG A 204 75.15 1.03 35.22
CA ARG A 204 76.60 0.97 35.26
C ARG A 204 77.16 0.19 34.06
N GLY A 205 77.96 0.88 33.23
CA GLY A 205 78.83 0.28 32.22
C GLY A 205 80.18 -0.13 32.82
N LYS A 206 80.89 -1.09 32.20
CA LYS A 206 82.18 -1.56 32.74
C LYS A 206 83.33 -0.55 32.58
N ASN A 207 83.22 0.54 31.79
CA ASN A 207 84.29 1.54 31.57
C ASN A 207 83.80 2.83 30.85
N ASP A 208 82.73 3.49 31.29
CA ASP A 208 82.23 4.73 30.63
C ASP A 208 82.08 5.90 31.62
N ALA A 209 82.48 7.11 31.22
CA ALA A 209 82.28 8.34 32.02
C ALA A 209 80.79 8.63 32.34
N GLU A 210 79.88 8.12 31.52
CA GLU A 210 78.43 8.19 31.77
C GLU A 210 78.00 7.31 32.97
N SER A 211 78.74 6.24 33.25
CA SER A 211 78.46 5.32 34.37
C SER A 211 78.62 6.02 35.72
N ASP A 212 79.65 6.83 35.88
CA ASP A 212 79.88 7.60 37.11
C ASP A 212 78.83 8.70 37.28
N GLN A 213 78.36 9.28 36.16
CA GLN A 213 77.27 10.26 36.19
C GLN A 213 75.94 9.64 36.64
N TYR A 214 75.61 8.42 36.18
CA TYR A 214 74.41 7.71 36.64
C TYR A 214 74.51 7.28 38.10
N LEU A 215 75.68 6.78 38.54
CA LEU A 215 75.92 6.45 39.95
C LEU A 215 75.85 7.69 40.85
N ALA A 216 76.40 8.83 40.42
CA ALA A 216 76.29 10.09 41.13
C ALA A 216 74.82 10.52 41.31
N LYS A 217 74.00 10.41 40.25
CA LYS A 217 72.55 10.67 40.32
C LYS A 217 71.86 9.73 41.31
N ALA A 218 72.17 8.43 41.26
CA ALA A 218 71.62 7.44 42.18
C ALA A 218 71.94 7.77 43.65
N VAL A 219 73.19 8.14 43.93
CA VAL A 219 73.64 8.60 45.26
C VAL A 219 72.88 9.84 45.70
N THR A 220 72.75 10.86 44.84
CA THR A 220 72.02 12.10 45.16
C THR A 220 70.58 11.81 45.56
N TYR A 221 69.86 10.98 44.80
CA TYR A 221 68.48 10.63 45.12
C TYR A 221 68.36 9.87 46.45
N LEU A 222 69.24 8.90 46.72
CA LEU A 222 69.21 8.17 48.00
C LEU A 222 69.59 9.07 49.20
N GLN A 223 70.55 9.97 49.04
CA GLN A 223 70.90 10.96 50.06
C GLN A 223 69.72 11.90 50.35
N GLN A 224 69.03 12.37 49.31
CA GLN A 224 67.83 13.19 49.46
C GLN A 224 66.74 12.46 50.26
N LEU A 225 66.51 11.17 49.98
CA LEU A 225 65.54 10.35 50.70
C LEU A 225 65.92 10.09 52.17
N LEU A 226 67.23 9.98 52.46
CA LEU A 226 67.76 9.79 53.80
C LEU A 226 67.94 11.11 54.59
N ALA A 227 67.65 12.26 53.97
CA ALA A 227 67.66 13.58 54.60
C ALA A 227 66.24 14.06 54.96
N LYS A 228 66.14 15.09 55.83
CA LYS A 228 64.84 15.73 56.15
C LYS A 228 64.30 16.48 54.91
N PRO A 229 62.97 16.46 54.66
CA PRO A 229 61.89 15.92 55.51
C PRO A 229 61.54 14.44 55.25
N PHE A 230 62.16 13.78 54.27
CA PHE A 230 61.78 12.41 53.87
C PHE A 230 62.20 11.35 54.90
N ALA A 231 63.37 11.55 55.52
CA ALA A 231 63.91 10.67 56.56
C ALA A 231 62.94 10.42 57.74
N ASP A 232 62.14 11.43 58.11
CA ASP A 232 61.20 11.32 59.23
C ASP A 232 59.99 10.45 58.89
N LYS A 233 59.69 10.28 57.59
CA LYS A 233 58.56 9.46 57.09
C LYS A 233 58.95 8.02 56.75
N LEU A 234 60.26 7.71 56.74
CA LEU A 234 60.77 6.39 56.43
C LEU A 234 60.68 5.44 57.63
N GLY A 235 60.10 4.26 57.43
CA GLY A 235 60.17 3.18 58.43
C GLY A 235 61.58 2.61 58.55
N THR A 236 61.93 2.01 59.70
CA THR A 236 63.29 1.51 59.98
C THR A 236 63.79 0.52 58.92
N PHE A 237 62.93 -0.39 58.46
CA PHE A 237 63.25 -1.32 57.37
C PHE A 237 63.64 -0.60 56.07
N GLN A 238 62.90 0.45 55.69
CA GLN A 238 63.18 1.21 54.48
C GLN A 238 64.49 1.99 54.60
N LYS A 239 64.77 2.58 55.78
CA LYS A 239 66.04 3.27 56.06
C LYS A 239 67.23 2.34 55.85
N ILE A 240 67.19 1.16 56.47
CA ILE A 240 68.27 0.16 56.35
C ILE A 240 68.47 -0.23 54.88
N ASN A 241 67.39 -0.54 54.15
CA ASN A 241 67.48 -0.94 52.75
C ASN A 241 68.06 0.18 51.85
N LEU A 242 67.64 1.43 52.05
CA LEU A 242 68.18 2.58 51.32
C LEU A 242 69.66 2.81 51.64
N MET A 243 70.06 2.65 52.90
CA MET A 243 71.44 2.77 53.35
C MET A 243 72.33 1.66 52.76
N GLY A 244 71.84 0.42 52.71
CA GLY A 244 72.55 -0.71 52.08
C GLY A 244 72.82 -0.49 50.59
N ASN A 245 71.80 -0.01 49.86
CA ASN A 245 71.95 0.34 48.44
C ASN A 245 72.86 1.56 48.23
N LEU A 246 72.76 2.57 49.10
CA LEU A 246 73.66 3.72 49.08
C LEU A 246 75.13 3.30 49.29
N GLY A 247 75.39 2.36 50.21
CA GLY A 247 76.71 1.77 50.39
C GLY A 247 77.23 1.08 49.13
N THR A 248 76.37 0.35 48.43
CA THR A 248 76.70 -0.31 47.15
C THR A 248 77.06 0.72 46.06
N PHE A 249 76.36 1.85 46.00
CA PHE A 249 76.66 2.90 45.02
C PHE A 249 77.93 3.69 45.38
N TYR A 250 78.20 3.92 46.67
CA TYR A 250 79.48 4.48 47.10
C TYR A 250 80.65 3.57 46.75
N GLU A 251 80.52 2.26 46.96
CA GLU A 251 81.51 1.28 46.50
C GLU A 251 81.70 1.33 44.97
N GLY A 252 80.63 1.54 44.22
CA GLY A 252 80.66 1.72 42.76
C GLY A 252 81.46 2.94 42.31
N LEU A 253 81.38 4.04 43.08
CA LEU A 253 82.14 5.29 42.90
C LEU A 253 83.51 5.28 43.60
N GLU A 254 83.97 4.12 44.07
CA GLU A 254 85.23 3.95 44.81
C GLU A 254 85.34 4.77 46.11
N LYS A 255 84.21 5.22 46.66
CA LYS A 255 84.08 5.91 47.95
C LYS A 255 83.97 4.90 49.09
N TYR A 256 85.04 4.15 49.31
CA TYR A 256 85.01 2.96 50.17
C TYR A 256 84.77 3.25 51.65
N ASP A 257 85.25 4.37 52.17
CA ASP A 257 85.07 4.71 53.59
C ASP A 257 83.63 5.17 53.87
N GLU A 258 83.01 5.92 52.96
CA GLU A 258 81.59 6.26 53.02
C GLU A 258 80.70 5.03 52.87
N ALA A 259 81.08 4.09 52.00
CA ALA A 259 80.41 2.81 51.83
C ALA A 259 80.45 1.97 53.13
N GLU A 260 81.63 1.82 53.74
CA GLU A 260 81.79 1.06 54.99
C GLU A 260 81.03 1.71 56.14
N ALA A 261 81.08 3.05 56.26
CA ALA A 261 80.38 3.78 57.32
C ALA A 261 78.86 3.64 57.23
N ILE A 262 78.27 3.76 56.02
CA ILE A 262 76.82 3.66 55.85
C ILE A 262 76.33 2.22 56.01
N LEU A 263 77.10 1.23 55.53
CA LEU A 263 76.78 -0.20 55.67
C LEU A 263 76.83 -0.67 57.12
N ASN A 264 77.83 -0.23 57.91
CA ASN A 264 77.88 -0.56 59.34
C ASN A 264 76.69 0.03 60.12
N LYS A 265 76.27 1.25 59.78
CA LYS A 265 75.05 1.84 60.37
C LYS A 265 73.80 1.05 59.99
N ALA A 266 73.69 0.60 58.73
CA ALA A 266 72.58 -0.24 58.27
C ALA A 266 72.56 -1.59 59.00
N LEU A 267 73.72 -2.24 59.12
CA LEU A 267 73.90 -3.52 59.80
C LEU A 267 73.53 -3.46 61.29
N ALA A 268 73.93 -2.39 61.99
CA ALA A 268 73.58 -2.20 63.40
C ALA A 268 72.07 -2.12 63.60
N LEU A 269 71.38 -1.30 62.80
CA LEU A 269 69.93 -1.16 62.82
C LEU A 269 69.22 -2.47 62.41
N ALA A 270 69.74 -3.18 61.41
CA ALA A 270 69.19 -4.47 60.98
C ALA A 270 69.28 -5.53 62.08
N THR A 271 70.39 -5.56 62.81
CA THR A 271 70.64 -6.48 63.92
C THR A 271 69.73 -6.18 65.10
N GLU A 272 69.61 -4.90 65.49
CA GLU A 272 68.73 -4.44 66.57
C GLU A 272 67.27 -4.83 66.32
N GLN A 273 66.80 -4.62 65.08
CA GLN A 273 65.42 -4.90 64.68
C GLN A 273 65.17 -6.35 64.24
N LYS A 274 66.20 -7.20 64.30
CA LYS A 274 66.15 -8.62 63.88
C LYS A 274 65.66 -8.81 62.44
N PHE A 275 66.02 -7.90 61.53
CA PHE A 275 65.74 -8.03 60.09
C PHE A 275 66.80 -8.89 59.41
N LEU A 276 66.67 -10.21 59.57
CA LEU A 276 67.67 -11.19 59.14
C LEU A 276 68.06 -11.08 57.65
N THR A 277 67.09 -10.82 56.76
CA THR A 277 67.36 -10.66 55.32
C THR A 277 68.23 -9.44 55.02
N LEU A 278 67.96 -8.30 55.68
CA LEU A 278 68.75 -7.08 55.51
C LEU A 278 70.12 -7.22 56.16
N GLN A 279 70.19 -7.87 57.32
CA GLN A 279 71.45 -8.20 57.98
C GLN A 279 72.37 -9.04 57.08
N LYS A 280 71.83 -10.08 56.43
CA LYS A 280 72.58 -10.89 55.46
C LYS A 280 73.06 -10.06 54.27
N HIS A 281 72.18 -9.21 53.73
CA HIS A 281 72.52 -8.34 52.61
C HIS A 281 73.69 -7.42 52.99
N ASP A 282 73.59 -6.70 54.10
CA ASP A 282 74.59 -5.71 54.51
C ASP A 282 75.93 -6.37 54.89
N LEU A 283 75.91 -7.54 55.54
CA LEU A 283 77.11 -8.36 55.78
C LEU A 283 77.75 -8.84 54.47
N ASN A 284 76.95 -9.24 53.49
CA ASN A 284 77.46 -9.65 52.19
C ASN A 284 78.11 -8.47 51.44
N GLN A 285 77.54 -7.27 51.51
CA GLN A 285 78.14 -6.08 50.92
C GLN A 285 79.43 -5.68 51.64
N LEU A 286 79.46 -5.70 52.98
CA LEU A 286 80.68 -5.46 53.76
C LEU A 286 81.77 -6.49 53.45
N MET A 287 81.41 -7.75 53.25
CA MET A 287 82.33 -8.79 52.78
C MET A 287 82.89 -8.45 51.40
N SER A 288 82.04 -8.18 50.41
CA SER A 288 82.45 -7.80 49.03
C SER A 288 83.38 -6.58 49.03
N LEU A 289 83.02 -5.54 49.78
CA LEU A 289 83.79 -4.31 49.94
C LEU A 289 85.20 -4.60 50.49
N ASN A 290 85.31 -5.44 51.52
CA ASN A 290 86.60 -5.80 52.11
C ASN A 290 87.42 -6.74 51.21
N VAL A 291 86.78 -7.60 50.42
CA VAL A 291 87.46 -8.38 49.36
C VAL A 291 88.11 -7.44 48.34
N LYS A 292 87.39 -6.41 47.86
CA LYS A 292 87.94 -5.43 46.91
C LYS A 292 89.10 -4.62 47.48
N ARG A 293 89.02 -4.22 48.75
CA ARG A 293 90.10 -3.54 49.48
C ARG A 293 91.26 -4.46 49.87
N LYS A 294 91.17 -5.77 49.56
CA LYS A 294 92.14 -6.80 49.97
C LYS A 294 92.29 -6.95 51.49
N HIS A 295 91.29 -6.53 52.27
CA HIS A 295 91.20 -6.73 53.72
C HIS A 295 90.59 -8.10 54.03
N PHE A 296 91.29 -9.17 53.68
CA PHE A 296 90.72 -10.53 53.67
C PHE A 296 90.31 -11.03 55.07
N ASP A 297 91.00 -10.65 56.14
CA ASP A 297 90.63 -11.04 57.50
C ASP A 297 89.26 -10.49 57.91
N LYS A 298 89.00 -9.21 57.60
CA LYS A 298 87.68 -8.58 57.80
C LYS A 298 86.62 -9.24 56.91
N ALA A 299 86.95 -9.53 55.66
CA ALA A 299 86.04 -10.20 54.73
C ALA A 299 85.64 -11.60 55.23
N VAL A 300 86.58 -12.38 55.77
CA VAL A 300 86.32 -13.69 56.38
C VAL A 300 85.46 -13.56 57.65
N ALA A 301 85.67 -12.54 58.48
CA ALA A 301 84.83 -12.30 59.64
C ALA A 301 83.36 -12.05 59.24
N TYR A 302 83.12 -11.23 58.22
CA TYR A 302 81.78 -11.01 57.68
C TYR A 302 81.22 -12.26 56.99
N ALA A 303 82.05 -13.04 56.28
CA ALA A 303 81.65 -14.32 55.68
C ALA A 303 81.11 -15.30 56.73
N ASN A 304 81.83 -15.48 57.85
CA ASN A 304 81.39 -16.33 58.95
C ASN A 304 80.06 -15.86 59.54
N GLN A 305 79.87 -14.55 59.71
CA GLN A 305 78.62 -13.98 60.23
C GLN A 305 77.45 -14.24 59.27
N VAL A 306 77.59 -13.95 57.98
CA VAL A 306 76.49 -14.13 57.01
C VAL A 306 76.12 -15.61 56.80
N LEU A 307 77.10 -16.51 56.84
CA LEU A 307 76.90 -17.95 56.70
C LEU A 307 76.25 -18.59 57.95
N ALA A 308 76.43 -17.99 59.13
CA ALA A 308 75.78 -18.43 60.37
C ALA A 308 74.31 -17.97 60.47
N LEU A 309 73.91 -16.95 59.71
CA LEU A 309 72.54 -16.45 59.70
C LEU A 309 71.66 -17.35 58.83
N GLN A 310 70.58 -17.93 59.39
CA GLN A 310 69.48 -18.71 58.75
C GLN A 310 69.86 -19.86 57.78
N SER A 311 69.04 -20.92 57.79
CA SER A 311 69.23 -22.09 56.91
C SER A 311 69.13 -21.77 55.41
N GLU A 312 69.89 -22.54 54.62
CA GLU A 312 69.92 -22.52 53.16
C GLU A 312 68.52 -22.64 52.52
N ALA A 313 67.66 -23.51 53.05
CA ALA A 313 66.29 -23.73 52.55
C ALA A 313 65.37 -22.50 52.61
N ASN A 314 65.73 -21.50 53.42
CA ASN A 314 64.92 -20.31 53.69
C ASN A 314 65.45 -19.05 53.01
N SER A 315 66.61 -19.11 52.34
CA SER A 315 67.19 -17.94 51.68
C SER A 315 66.80 -17.88 50.20
N SER A 316 66.78 -16.68 49.63
CA SER A 316 66.66 -16.51 48.18
C SER A 316 67.88 -17.15 47.49
N ARG A 317 67.63 -17.98 46.47
CA ARG A 317 68.70 -18.69 45.72
C ARG A 317 69.72 -17.72 45.11
N PRO A 318 69.34 -16.58 44.49
CA PRO A 318 70.29 -15.57 44.03
C PRO A 318 71.20 -14.99 45.12
N LEU A 319 70.64 -14.61 46.28
CA LEU A 319 71.42 -14.03 47.38
C LEU A 319 72.41 -15.06 47.94
N GLN A 320 71.96 -16.30 48.12
CA GLN A 320 72.78 -17.40 48.60
C GLN A 320 73.94 -17.73 47.65
N LEU A 321 73.68 -17.74 46.34
CA LEU A 321 74.72 -17.89 45.32
C LEU A 321 75.78 -16.79 45.42
N ASN A 322 75.36 -15.54 45.62
CA ASN A 322 76.28 -14.41 45.76
C ASN A 322 77.15 -14.54 47.02
N VAL A 323 76.53 -14.89 48.16
CA VAL A 323 77.25 -15.13 49.42
C VAL A 323 78.33 -16.19 49.24
N TYR A 324 78.04 -17.32 48.56
CA TYR A 324 79.05 -18.35 48.32
C TYR A 324 80.17 -17.88 47.39
N LYS A 325 79.85 -17.11 46.34
CA LYS A 325 80.86 -16.56 45.43
C LYS A 325 81.80 -15.59 46.14
N GLU A 326 81.27 -14.67 46.93
CA GLU A 326 82.08 -13.68 47.66
C GLU A 326 82.84 -14.31 48.84
N ALA A 327 82.24 -15.26 49.56
CA ALA A 327 82.93 -16.04 50.60
C ALA A 327 84.10 -16.84 50.01
N THR A 328 83.94 -17.42 48.81
CA THR A 328 85.03 -18.11 48.10
C THR A 328 86.21 -17.17 47.89
N LYS A 329 85.96 -15.93 47.43
CA LYS A 329 87.03 -14.92 47.24
C LYS A 329 87.67 -14.50 48.56
N ALA A 330 86.87 -14.31 49.61
CA ALA A 330 87.36 -13.93 50.94
C ALA A 330 88.30 -14.99 51.53
N TYR A 331 87.88 -16.27 51.56
CA TYR A 331 88.71 -17.37 52.07
C TYR A 331 89.93 -17.63 51.19
N ALA A 332 89.81 -17.56 49.86
CA ALA A 332 90.96 -17.71 48.96
C ALA A 332 92.01 -16.60 49.17
N GLY A 333 91.58 -15.35 49.35
CA GLY A 333 92.48 -14.23 49.66
C GLY A 333 93.15 -14.36 51.03
N ALA A 334 92.46 -14.94 52.01
CA ALA A 334 93.01 -15.30 53.32
C ALA A 334 93.82 -16.62 53.32
N ARG A 335 93.99 -17.26 52.15
CA ARG A 335 94.69 -18.55 51.95
C ARG A 335 94.05 -19.78 52.65
N ASP A 336 92.76 -19.70 53.01
CA ASP A 336 91.94 -20.84 53.47
C ASP A 336 91.31 -21.55 52.26
N PHE A 337 92.12 -22.33 51.54
CA PHE A 337 91.71 -22.96 50.28
C PHE A 337 90.65 -24.07 50.47
N GLU A 338 90.60 -24.72 51.64
CA GLU A 338 89.59 -25.74 51.94
C GLU A 338 88.19 -25.14 51.97
N LYS A 339 88.01 -24.04 52.74
CA LYS A 339 86.71 -23.35 52.77
C LYS A 339 86.41 -22.67 51.44
N ALA A 340 87.42 -22.11 50.76
CA ALA A 340 87.22 -21.54 49.42
C ALA A 340 86.67 -22.58 48.43
N TYR A 341 87.25 -23.79 48.40
CA TYR A 341 86.77 -24.88 47.55
C TYR A 341 85.35 -25.32 47.93
N LYS A 342 85.08 -25.50 49.23
CA LYS A 342 83.76 -25.87 49.74
C LYS A 342 82.65 -24.92 49.27
N TYR A 343 82.88 -23.60 49.40
CA TYR A 343 81.88 -22.62 48.98
C TYR A 343 81.84 -22.41 47.46
N SER A 344 82.95 -22.64 46.75
CA SER A 344 82.97 -22.66 45.29
C SER A 344 82.07 -23.78 44.73
N GLU A 345 82.16 -24.98 45.30
CA GLU A 345 81.35 -26.12 44.87
C GLU A 345 79.86 -25.91 45.18
N LYS A 346 79.55 -25.36 46.36
CA LYS A 346 78.17 -24.94 46.69
C LYS A 346 77.63 -23.89 45.72
N ALA A 347 78.46 -22.91 45.32
CA ALA A 347 78.07 -21.92 44.32
C ALA A 347 77.81 -22.56 42.95
N ARG A 348 78.65 -23.51 42.53
CA ARG A 348 78.51 -24.22 41.25
C ARG A 348 77.22 -25.04 41.20
N VAL A 349 76.97 -25.90 42.18
CA VAL A 349 75.77 -26.75 42.26
C VAL A 349 74.49 -25.89 42.25
N LEU A 350 74.48 -24.81 43.02
CA LEU A 350 73.33 -23.90 43.07
C LEU A 350 73.12 -23.17 41.73
N ASN A 351 74.20 -22.75 41.07
CA ASN A 351 74.14 -22.10 39.76
C ASN A 351 73.63 -23.05 38.67
N ASP A 352 74.12 -24.29 38.63
CA ASP A 352 73.70 -25.30 37.66
C ASP A 352 72.21 -25.64 37.83
N SER A 353 71.74 -25.79 39.08
CA SER A 353 70.32 -25.99 39.37
C SER A 353 69.45 -24.80 38.94
N MET A 354 69.92 -23.57 39.12
CA MET A 354 69.20 -22.37 38.68
C MET A 354 69.12 -22.26 37.15
N LEU A 355 70.20 -22.61 36.43
CA LEU A 355 70.23 -22.62 34.97
C LEU A 355 69.30 -23.69 34.38
N ALA A 356 69.32 -24.91 34.94
CA ALA A 356 68.44 -26.00 34.49
C ALA A 356 66.95 -25.66 34.66
N ASP A 357 66.57 -25.05 35.79
CA ASP A 357 65.19 -24.59 36.04
C ASP A 357 64.77 -23.48 35.06
N GLY A 358 65.69 -22.53 34.78
CA GLY A 358 65.46 -21.46 33.80
C GLY A 358 65.25 -21.99 32.38
N GLN A 359 66.07 -22.94 31.93
CA GLN A 359 65.92 -23.57 30.62
C GLN A 359 64.61 -24.37 30.53
N SER A 360 64.27 -25.16 31.55
CA SER A 360 63.03 -25.94 31.58
C SER A 360 61.78 -25.07 31.50
N LYS A 361 61.80 -23.88 32.13
CA LYS A 361 60.68 -22.92 32.04
C LYS A 361 60.60 -22.30 30.65
N ALA A 362 61.74 -21.88 30.09
CA ALA A 362 61.78 -21.30 28.74
C ALA A 362 61.28 -22.28 27.66
N THR A 363 61.64 -23.56 27.76
CA THR A 363 61.13 -24.60 26.84
C THR A 363 59.62 -24.82 27.02
N ALA A 364 59.13 -24.87 28.25
CA ALA A 364 57.69 -25.03 28.51
C ALA A 364 56.85 -23.83 28.02
N GLU A 365 57.38 -22.61 28.13
CA GLU A 365 56.75 -21.41 27.56
C GLU A 365 56.73 -21.42 26.04
N LEU A 366 57.84 -21.83 25.40
CA LEU A 366 57.94 -21.96 23.95
C LEU A 366 56.93 -22.97 23.42
N ASP A 367 56.83 -24.14 24.05
CA ASP A 367 55.87 -25.18 23.70
C ASP A 367 54.43 -24.68 23.84
N LYS A 368 54.12 -23.99 24.94
CA LYS A 368 52.79 -23.41 25.15
C LYS A 368 52.45 -22.36 24.10
N LYS A 369 53.42 -21.53 23.72
CA LYS A 369 53.26 -20.52 22.66
C LYS A 369 52.99 -21.20 21.33
N TYR A 370 53.78 -22.22 20.97
CA TYR A 370 53.58 -23.00 19.75
C TYR A 370 52.19 -23.65 19.68
N GLN A 371 51.72 -24.26 20.79
CA GLN A 371 50.39 -24.84 20.85
C GLN A 371 49.28 -23.80 20.67
N ASN A 372 49.42 -22.62 21.30
CA ASN A 372 48.47 -21.52 21.14
C ASN A 372 48.46 -20.99 19.70
N ASP A 373 49.62 -20.76 19.10
CA ASP A 373 49.72 -20.25 17.73
C ASP A 373 49.10 -21.25 16.74
N LYS A 374 49.32 -22.55 16.95
CA LYS A 374 48.67 -23.63 16.19
C LYS A 374 47.14 -23.59 16.33
N GLN A 375 46.62 -23.45 17.55
CA GLN A 375 45.17 -23.34 17.78
C GLN A 375 44.59 -22.09 17.11
N LEU A 376 45.30 -20.97 17.17
CA LEU A 376 44.86 -19.70 16.60
C LEU A 376 44.82 -19.77 15.07
N LEU A 377 45.81 -20.44 14.46
CA LEU A 377 45.83 -20.72 13.02
C LEU A 377 44.66 -21.61 12.58
N LEU A 378 44.38 -22.69 13.33
CA LEU A 378 43.23 -23.56 13.07
C LEU A 378 41.90 -22.81 13.19
N ALA A 379 41.75 -21.96 14.22
CA ALA A 379 40.58 -21.13 14.41
C ALA A 379 40.43 -20.10 13.28
N ALA A 380 41.52 -19.47 12.83
CA ALA A 380 41.52 -18.55 11.70
C ALA A 380 41.09 -19.24 10.40
N ASN A 381 41.63 -20.43 10.11
CA ASN A 381 41.24 -21.23 8.94
C ASN A 381 39.77 -21.63 8.99
N ARG A 382 39.27 -22.06 10.16
CA ARG A 382 37.84 -22.38 10.35
C ARG A 382 36.96 -21.15 10.12
N ASN A 383 37.36 -19.98 10.61
CA ASN A 383 36.63 -18.73 10.39
C ASN A 383 36.60 -18.34 8.90
N THR A 384 37.69 -18.56 8.16
CA THR A 384 37.74 -18.32 6.72
C THR A 384 36.81 -19.27 5.97
N LEU A 385 36.79 -20.56 6.33
CA LEU A 385 35.87 -21.54 5.74
C LEU A 385 34.41 -21.17 6.00
N LEU A 386 34.05 -20.84 7.24
CA LEU A 386 32.69 -20.39 7.60
C LEU A 386 32.29 -19.12 6.83
N LYS A 387 33.22 -18.19 6.60
CA LYS A 387 32.95 -17.01 5.76
C LYS A 387 32.67 -17.40 4.30
N GLN A 388 33.42 -18.36 3.75
CA GLN A 388 33.19 -18.85 2.39
C GLN A 388 31.83 -19.56 2.27
N GLU A 389 31.50 -20.46 3.20
CA GLU A 389 30.20 -21.13 3.26
C GLU A 389 29.04 -20.13 3.36
N ARG A 390 29.16 -19.15 4.28
CA ARG A 390 28.18 -18.08 4.44
C ARG A 390 28.02 -17.28 3.14
N ASN A 391 29.11 -16.88 2.51
CA ASN A 391 29.06 -16.11 1.27
C ASN A 391 28.42 -16.93 0.13
N PHE A 392 28.68 -18.24 0.07
CA PHE A 392 28.06 -19.14 -0.90
C PHE A 392 26.54 -19.27 -0.68
N ILE A 393 26.09 -19.42 0.59
CA ILE A 393 24.66 -19.41 0.94
C ILE A 393 24.01 -18.09 0.55
N ILE A 394 24.65 -16.95 0.83
CA ILE A 394 24.16 -15.62 0.44
C ILE A 394 24.02 -15.53 -1.08
N LEU A 395 25.02 -16.01 -1.85
CA LEU A 395 24.97 -16.01 -3.30
C LEU A 395 23.78 -16.83 -3.82
N ILE A 396 23.57 -18.04 -3.29
CA ILE A 396 22.40 -18.88 -3.64
C ILE A 396 21.10 -18.15 -3.30
N ALA A 397 20.99 -17.55 -2.11
CA ALA A 397 19.80 -16.81 -1.70
C ALA A 397 19.52 -15.61 -2.62
N VAL A 398 20.56 -14.90 -3.06
CA VAL A 398 20.44 -13.80 -4.03
C VAL A 398 19.99 -14.30 -5.40
N ILE A 399 20.55 -15.41 -5.89
CA ILE A 399 20.12 -16.04 -7.15
C ILE A 399 18.65 -16.46 -7.06
N LEU A 400 18.23 -17.08 -5.94
CA LEU A 400 16.83 -17.45 -5.72
C LEU A 400 15.92 -16.24 -5.68
N LEU A 401 16.31 -15.16 -5.00
CA LEU A 401 15.57 -13.89 -4.97
C LEU A 401 15.42 -13.26 -6.36
N ILE A 402 16.51 -13.20 -7.13
CA ILE A 402 16.48 -12.68 -8.50
C ILE A 402 15.59 -13.56 -9.38
N SER A 403 15.72 -14.88 -9.29
CA SER A 403 14.88 -15.80 -10.07
C SER A 403 13.40 -15.67 -9.70
N GLY A 404 13.07 -15.54 -8.40
CA GLY A 404 11.72 -15.26 -7.92
C GLY A 404 11.19 -13.92 -8.42
N ALA A 405 12.00 -12.86 -8.42
CA ALA A 405 11.62 -11.55 -8.96
C ALA A 405 11.36 -11.60 -10.47
N ILE A 406 12.17 -12.35 -11.23
CA ILE A 406 11.97 -12.57 -12.67
C ILE A 406 10.66 -13.33 -12.93
N VAL A 407 10.42 -14.43 -12.21
CA VAL A 407 9.18 -15.22 -12.34
C VAL A 407 7.96 -14.40 -11.94
N TYR A 408 8.04 -13.64 -10.85
CA TYR A 408 6.97 -12.74 -10.43
C TYR A 408 6.69 -11.67 -11.48
N ARG A 409 7.73 -11.03 -12.02
CA ARG A 409 7.58 -10.03 -13.07
C ARG A 409 6.99 -10.62 -14.34
N TRP A 410 7.43 -11.82 -14.73
CA TRP A 410 6.85 -12.56 -15.86
C TRP A 410 5.36 -12.89 -15.61
N TYR A 411 5.00 -13.35 -14.41
CA TYR A 411 3.62 -13.64 -14.04
C TYR A 411 2.73 -12.39 -14.10
N VAL A 412 3.19 -11.26 -13.56
CA VAL A 412 2.48 -9.97 -13.62
C VAL A 412 2.30 -9.52 -15.08
N LEU A 413 3.34 -9.59 -15.91
CA LEU A 413 3.26 -9.23 -17.32
C LEU A 413 2.31 -10.14 -18.10
N LYS A 414 2.30 -11.44 -17.80
CA LYS A 414 1.36 -12.40 -18.39
C LYS A 414 -0.09 -12.04 -18.02
N LYS A 415 -0.36 -11.82 -16.74
CA LYS A 415 -1.68 -11.38 -16.24
C LYS A 415 -2.16 -10.07 -16.88
N GLN A 416 -1.26 -9.10 -17.06
CA GLN A 416 -1.60 -7.84 -17.73
C GLN A 416 -1.95 -8.04 -19.20
N LYS A 417 -1.26 -8.94 -19.91
CA LYS A 417 -1.61 -9.29 -21.29
C LYS A 417 -2.96 -9.99 -21.39
N GLU A 418 -3.22 -10.96 -20.52
CA GLU A 418 -4.51 -11.65 -20.44
C GLU A 418 -5.66 -10.67 -20.15
N ALA A 419 -5.47 -9.75 -19.19
CA ALA A 419 -6.48 -8.75 -18.86
C ALA A 419 -6.75 -7.77 -20.01
N LYS A 420 -5.73 -7.39 -20.77
CA LYS A 420 -5.89 -6.53 -21.97
C LYS A 420 -6.67 -7.26 -23.06
N LEU A 421 -6.32 -8.52 -23.35
CA LEU A 421 -7.02 -9.33 -24.33
C LEU A 421 -8.49 -9.51 -23.95
N LEU A 422 -8.75 -9.88 -22.69
CA LEU A 422 -10.11 -10.04 -22.18
C LEU A 422 -10.92 -8.73 -22.25
N ALA A 423 -10.29 -7.59 -21.96
CA ALA A 423 -10.94 -6.28 -22.09
C ALA A 423 -11.28 -5.94 -23.53
N GLU A 424 -10.43 -6.33 -24.49
CA GLU A 424 -10.66 -6.13 -25.91
C GLU A 424 -11.79 -7.03 -26.43
N GLU A 425 -11.80 -8.32 -26.05
CA GLU A 425 -12.90 -9.25 -26.35
C GLU A 425 -14.22 -8.76 -25.78
N ASN A 426 -14.24 -8.32 -24.52
CA ASN A 426 -15.45 -7.78 -23.89
C ASN A 426 -15.95 -6.50 -24.60
N ARG A 427 -15.04 -5.65 -25.09
CA ARG A 427 -15.42 -4.46 -25.87
C ARG A 427 -16.03 -4.85 -27.22
N GLN A 428 -15.47 -5.85 -27.90
CA GLN A 428 -16.03 -6.36 -29.15
C GLN A 428 -17.42 -6.98 -28.92
N LEU A 429 -17.57 -7.80 -27.88
CA LEU A 429 -18.84 -8.39 -27.48
C LEU A 429 -19.88 -7.30 -27.16
N ALA A 430 -19.52 -6.29 -26.35
CA ALA A 430 -20.42 -5.20 -26.02
C ALA A 430 -20.82 -4.38 -27.27
N ARG A 431 -19.90 -4.18 -28.22
CA ARG A 431 -20.20 -3.50 -29.48
C ARG A 431 -21.20 -4.30 -30.33
N LEU A 432 -21.00 -5.62 -30.44
CA LEU A 432 -21.91 -6.51 -31.15
C LEU A 432 -23.29 -6.54 -30.48
N ASP A 433 -23.33 -6.63 -29.16
CA ASP A 433 -24.56 -6.64 -28.39
C ASP A 433 -25.35 -5.32 -28.53
N ASN A 434 -24.64 -4.18 -28.56
CA ASN A 434 -25.25 -2.88 -28.81
C ASN A 434 -25.84 -2.77 -30.22
N LEU A 435 -25.12 -3.22 -31.24
CA LEU A 435 -25.63 -3.23 -32.63
C LEU A 435 -26.86 -4.15 -32.75
N LYS A 436 -26.82 -5.33 -32.15
CA LYS A 436 -27.95 -6.27 -32.12
C LYS A 436 -29.17 -5.67 -31.41
N SER A 437 -28.95 -5.01 -30.27
CA SER A 437 -30.01 -4.36 -29.51
C SER A 437 -30.67 -3.22 -30.30
N LYS A 438 -29.88 -2.38 -30.98
CA LYS A 438 -30.38 -1.31 -31.85
C LYS A 438 -31.18 -1.86 -33.04
N PHE A 439 -30.71 -2.94 -33.66
CA PHE A 439 -31.44 -3.62 -34.73
C PHE A 439 -32.81 -4.13 -34.24
N LEU A 440 -32.86 -4.83 -33.10
CA LEU A 440 -34.12 -5.34 -32.55
C LEU A 440 -35.09 -4.21 -32.20
N ALA A 441 -34.59 -3.08 -31.68
CA ALA A 441 -35.39 -1.90 -31.43
C ALA A 441 -35.99 -1.32 -32.73
N ASN A 442 -35.15 -1.15 -33.77
CA ASN A 442 -35.59 -0.62 -35.07
C ASN A 442 -36.60 -1.55 -35.77
N VAL A 443 -36.36 -2.86 -35.77
CA VAL A 443 -37.29 -3.86 -36.31
C VAL A 443 -38.62 -3.82 -35.57
N SER A 444 -38.57 -3.79 -34.24
CA SER A 444 -39.79 -3.71 -33.42
C SER A 444 -40.60 -2.46 -33.77
N HIS A 445 -39.93 -1.32 -33.99
CA HIS A 445 -40.58 -0.08 -34.41
C HIS A 445 -41.22 -0.21 -35.79
N GLU A 446 -40.48 -0.70 -36.78
CA GLU A 446 -40.98 -0.84 -38.15
C GLU A 446 -42.13 -1.85 -38.28
N LEU A 447 -42.22 -2.85 -37.40
CA LEU A 447 -43.36 -3.77 -37.33
C LEU A 447 -44.57 -3.16 -36.59
N LYS A 448 -44.37 -2.42 -35.50
CA LYS A 448 -45.46 -1.85 -34.68
C LYS A 448 -46.29 -0.79 -35.41
N THR A 449 -45.68 0.04 -36.23
CA THR A 449 -46.38 1.11 -36.97
C THR A 449 -47.43 0.58 -37.94
N PRO A 450 -47.12 -0.31 -38.91
CA PRO A 450 -48.13 -0.86 -39.80
C PRO A 450 -49.15 -1.71 -39.03
N LEU A 451 -48.74 -2.41 -37.96
CA LEU A 451 -49.67 -3.17 -37.12
C LEU A 451 -50.72 -2.26 -36.46
N THR A 452 -50.32 -1.11 -35.93
CA THR A 452 -51.24 -0.13 -35.33
C THR A 452 -52.21 0.44 -36.39
N LEU A 453 -51.70 0.73 -37.60
CA LEU A 453 -52.50 1.21 -38.73
C LEU A 453 -53.33 0.10 -39.42
N ILE A 454 -53.21 -1.14 -38.98
CA ILE A 454 -54.13 -2.24 -39.31
C ILE A 454 -55.17 -2.38 -38.20
N MET A 455 -54.73 -2.49 -36.95
CA MET A 455 -55.59 -2.75 -35.79
C MET A 455 -56.59 -1.61 -35.54
N GLY A 456 -56.12 -0.35 -35.56
CA GLY A 456 -56.97 0.81 -35.29
C GLY A 456 -58.13 0.95 -36.27
N PRO A 457 -57.88 1.01 -37.59
CA PRO A 457 -58.94 1.07 -38.60
C PRO A 457 -59.82 -0.19 -38.62
N ALA A 458 -59.27 -1.38 -38.33
CA ALA A 458 -60.05 -2.62 -38.24
C ALA A 458 -61.03 -2.60 -37.07
N GLN A 459 -60.60 -2.07 -35.91
CA GLN A 459 -61.45 -1.92 -34.74
C GLN A 459 -62.59 -0.93 -35.01
N GLN A 460 -62.29 0.23 -35.61
CA GLN A 460 -63.31 1.21 -36.01
C GLN A 460 -64.36 0.61 -36.97
N LEU A 461 -63.94 -0.26 -37.90
CA LEU A 461 -64.86 -0.99 -38.79
C LEU A 461 -65.76 -1.98 -38.05
N LEU A 462 -65.24 -2.62 -36.99
CA LEU A 462 -65.99 -3.58 -36.17
C LEU A 462 -67.00 -2.89 -35.25
N ASP A 463 -66.69 -1.70 -34.74
CA ASP A 463 -67.53 -0.95 -33.80
C ASP A 463 -68.73 -0.24 -34.47
N GLY A 464 -68.81 -0.26 -35.80
CA GLY A 464 -69.95 0.23 -36.59
C GLY A 464 -70.11 1.76 -36.65
N SER A 465 -69.16 2.51 -36.10
CA SER A 465 -69.17 3.96 -35.95
C SER A 465 -68.41 4.71 -37.07
N VAL A 466 -68.51 4.22 -38.31
CA VAL A 466 -67.78 4.77 -39.47
C VAL A 466 -68.68 5.03 -40.66
N THR A 467 -68.48 6.18 -41.30
CA THR A 467 -69.17 6.52 -42.55
C THR A 467 -68.68 5.65 -43.72
N PRO A 468 -69.46 5.49 -44.81
CA PRO A 468 -69.05 4.69 -45.97
C PRO A 468 -67.71 5.14 -46.61
N VAL A 469 -67.39 6.43 -46.52
CA VAL A 469 -66.11 6.99 -47.01
C VAL A 469 -64.95 6.59 -46.09
N GLN A 470 -65.14 6.67 -44.77
CA GLN A 470 -64.16 6.22 -43.78
C GLN A 470 -63.95 4.70 -43.86
N GLN A 471 -65.00 3.93 -44.14
CA GLN A 471 -64.89 2.49 -44.31
C GLN A 471 -63.96 2.12 -45.48
N GLN A 472 -64.13 2.77 -46.64
CA GLN A 472 -63.25 2.55 -47.79
C GLN A 472 -61.80 2.98 -47.51
N SER A 473 -61.63 4.14 -46.86
CA SER A 473 -60.30 4.63 -46.45
C SER A 473 -59.60 3.66 -45.50
N ASN A 474 -60.30 3.20 -44.47
CA ASN A 474 -59.79 2.27 -43.46
C ASN A 474 -59.38 0.93 -44.08
N LEU A 475 -60.18 0.37 -44.99
CA LEU A 475 -59.85 -0.86 -45.72
C LEU A 475 -58.59 -0.71 -46.60
N LEU A 476 -58.42 0.43 -47.25
CA LEU A 476 -57.22 0.72 -48.04
C LEU A 476 -55.97 0.87 -47.15
N THR A 477 -56.10 1.55 -46.01
CA THR A 477 -55.03 1.69 -45.01
C THR A 477 -54.61 0.33 -44.46
N ILE A 478 -55.58 -0.53 -44.10
CA ILE A 478 -55.32 -1.91 -43.66
C ILE A 478 -54.59 -2.70 -44.74
N GLY A 479 -55.07 -2.67 -45.99
CA GLY A 479 -54.49 -3.43 -47.09
C GLY A 479 -53.06 -3.00 -47.42
N ARG A 480 -52.78 -1.69 -47.44
CA ARG A 480 -51.44 -1.15 -47.68
C ARG A 480 -50.47 -1.51 -46.56
N ASN A 481 -50.88 -1.31 -45.30
CA ASN A 481 -50.02 -1.59 -44.15
C ASN A 481 -49.79 -3.10 -43.95
N SER A 482 -50.76 -3.95 -44.31
CA SER A 482 -50.58 -5.42 -44.30
C SER A 482 -49.51 -5.87 -45.31
N LYS A 483 -49.52 -5.29 -46.53
CA LYS A 483 -48.48 -5.56 -47.54
C LYS A 483 -47.10 -5.07 -47.08
N LYS A 484 -47.03 -3.90 -46.44
CA LYS A 484 -45.80 -3.35 -45.87
C LYS A 484 -45.22 -4.26 -44.77
N LEU A 485 -46.08 -4.71 -43.85
CA LEU A 485 -45.69 -5.64 -42.78
C LEU A 485 -45.16 -6.97 -43.35
N LEU A 486 -45.84 -7.53 -44.34
CA LEU A 486 -45.39 -8.76 -45.01
C LEU A 486 -44.02 -8.57 -45.70
N GLY A 487 -43.77 -7.39 -46.29
CA GLY A 487 -42.46 -7.02 -46.85
C GLY A 487 -41.35 -7.08 -45.80
N ILE A 488 -41.55 -6.43 -44.65
CA ILE A 488 -40.59 -6.40 -43.54
C ILE A 488 -40.31 -7.82 -43.00
N VAL A 489 -41.35 -8.64 -42.86
CA VAL A 489 -41.20 -10.04 -42.42
C VAL A 489 -40.36 -10.85 -43.41
N ASN A 490 -40.59 -10.68 -44.72
CA ASN A 490 -39.82 -11.38 -45.74
C ASN A 490 -38.35 -10.93 -45.75
N GLU A 491 -38.07 -9.64 -45.56
CA GLU A 491 -36.70 -9.13 -45.41
C GLU A 491 -35.98 -9.76 -44.22
N LEU A 492 -36.66 -9.89 -43.07
CA LEU A 492 -36.10 -10.57 -41.89
C LEU A 492 -35.82 -12.06 -42.14
N LEU A 493 -36.71 -12.74 -42.85
CA LEU A 493 -36.52 -14.15 -43.23
C LEU A 493 -35.35 -14.34 -44.21
N ASP A 494 -35.15 -13.40 -45.13
CA ASP A 494 -34.02 -13.43 -46.07
C ASP A 494 -32.68 -13.28 -45.34
N ILE A 495 -32.60 -12.42 -44.33
CA ILE A 495 -31.41 -12.29 -43.46
C ILE A 495 -31.12 -13.60 -42.73
N GLY A 496 -32.14 -14.19 -42.09
CA GLY A 496 -31.97 -15.44 -41.34
C GLY A 496 -31.46 -16.58 -42.22
N LYS A 497 -31.91 -16.64 -43.49
CA LYS A 497 -31.40 -17.61 -44.46
C LYS A 497 -29.94 -17.31 -44.88
N LEU A 498 -29.52 -16.04 -44.92
CA LEU A 498 -28.19 -15.60 -45.35
C LEU A 498 -27.16 -15.96 -44.27
N GLU A 499 -27.51 -15.72 -43.00
CA GLU A 499 -26.69 -16.11 -41.83
C GLU A 499 -26.55 -17.63 -41.68
N ALA A 500 -27.57 -18.40 -42.05
CA ALA A 500 -27.52 -19.85 -42.05
C ALA A 500 -26.71 -20.44 -43.23
N GLY A 501 -26.17 -19.61 -44.14
CA GLY A 501 -25.41 -20.04 -45.31
C GLY A 501 -26.24 -20.81 -46.35
N ASN A 502 -27.56 -20.76 -46.26
CA ASN A 502 -28.46 -21.73 -46.91
C ASN A 502 -29.06 -21.23 -48.24
N HIS A 503 -28.28 -20.47 -49.01
CA HIS A 503 -28.75 -19.83 -50.24
C HIS A 503 -28.19 -20.48 -51.51
N SER A 504 -29.08 -21.04 -52.33
CA SER A 504 -28.78 -21.44 -53.69
C SER A 504 -29.20 -20.38 -54.70
N LEU A 505 -28.43 -20.25 -55.78
CA LEU A 505 -28.81 -19.48 -56.96
C LEU A 505 -29.93 -20.23 -57.71
N ARG A 506 -31.00 -19.51 -58.07
CA ARG A 506 -32.05 -19.97 -58.98
C ARG A 506 -31.86 -19.27 -60.31
N LEU A 507 -30.91 -19.75 -61.08
CA LEU A 507 -30.61 -19.17 -62.39
C LEU A 507 -31.73 -19.50 -63.37
N ALA A 508 -32.26 -18.47 -64.02
CA ALA A 508 -33.24 -18.60 -65.09
C ALA A 508 -32.80 -17.76 -66.30
N PRO A 509 -33.16 -18.17 -67.53
CA PRO A 509 -32.97 -17.35 -68.71
C PRO A 509 -33.88 -16.11 -68.65
N VAL A 510 -33.30 -14.91 -68.71
CA VAL A 510 -34.04 -13.64 -68.65
C VAL A 510 -33.58 -12.69 -69.74
N ASN A 511 -34.54 -12.02 -70.41
CA ASN A 511 -34.22 -10.92 -71.32
C ASN A 511 -33.72 -9.73 -70.50
N LEU A 512 -32.44 -9.43 -70.62
CA LEU A 512 -31.75 -8.52 -69.70
C LEU A 512 -32.22 -7.07 -69.89
N GLN A 513 -32.40 -6.63 -71.14
CA GLN A 513 -32.84 -5.26 -71.42
C GLN A 513 -34.26 -5.03 -70.91
N SER A 514 -35.15 -6.02 -71.10
CA SER A 514 -36.55 -5.95 -70.62
C SER A 514 -36.63 -5.90 -69.09
N LEU A 515 -35.81 -6.70 -68.40
CA LEU A 515 -35.75 -6.70 -66.94
C LEU A 515 -35.30 -5.34 -66.39
N VAL A 516 -34.22 -4.77 -66.94
CA VAL A 516 -33.72 -3.44 -66.53
C VAL A 516 -34.76 -2.36 -66.78
N ARG A 517 -35.43 -2.37 -67.96
CA ARG A 517 -36.50 -1.40 -68.27
C ARG A 517 -37.68 -1.53 -67.32
N LEU A 518 -38.11 -2.76 -66.99
CA LEU A 518 -39.21 -3.01 -66.06
C LEU A 518 -38.91 -2.43 -64.67
N ILE A 519 -37.73 -2.72 -64.14
CA ILE A 519 -37.28 -2.22 -62.84
C ILE A 519 -37.17 -0.69 -62.86
N TYR A 520 -36.59 -0.11 -63.92
CA TYR A 520 -36.53 1.34 -64.06
C TYR A 520 -37.93 1.98 -64.03
N GLN A 521 -38.88 1.42 -64.79
CA GLN A 521 -40.25 1.94 -64.92
C GLN A 521 -41.04 1.89 -63.61
N SER A 522 -40.80 0.91 -62.73
CA SER A 522 -41.53 0.82 -61.46
C SER A 522 -41.30 2.01 -60.51
N PHE A 523 -40.26 2.81 -60.77
CA PHE A 523 -39.94 4.01 -59.99
C PHE A 523 -40.24 5.33 -60.69
N ALA A 524 -40.71 5.30 -61.94
CA ALA A 524 -40.97 6.52 -62.73
C ALA A 524 -41.94 7.47 -62.03
N SER A 525 -43.06 6.95 -61.51
CA SER A 525 -44.07 7.76 -60.80
C SER A 525 -43.54 8.31 -59.47
N ALA A 526 -42.63 7.61 -58.78
CA ALA A 526 -42.04 8.09 -57.54
C ALA A 526 -41.05 9.23 -57.79
N ALA A 527 -40.26 9.14 -58.85
CA ALA A 527 -39.37 10.21 -59.29
C ALA A 527 -40.16 11.44 -59.76
N GLU A 528 -41.24 11.24 -60.53
CA GLU A 528 -42.14 12.30 -60.98
C GLU A 528 -42.81 13.03 -59.80
N TYR A 529 -43.34 12.28 -58.83
CA TYR A 529 -43.93 12.85 -57.61
C TYR A 529 -42.96 13.76 -56.85
N LYS A 530 -41.67 13.41 -56.85
CA LYS A 530 -40.62 14.19 -56.19
C LYS A 530 -39.96 15.23 -57.11
N ASN A 531 -40.46 15.42 -58.34
CA ASN A 531 -39.89 16.29 -59.38
C ASN A 531 -38.41 15.99 -59.69
N ILE A 532 -38.01 14.73 -59.73
CA ILE A 532 -36.64 14.30 -60.07
C ILE A 532 -36.55 14.00 -61.57
N THR A 533 -35.53 14.55 -62.25
CA THR A 533 -35.17 14.18 -63.62
C THR A 533 -34.60 12.77 -63.63
N TYR A 534 -35.36 11.80 -64.14
CA TYR A 534 -35.04 10.38 -64.04
C TYR A 534 -34.77 9.80 -65.43
N THR A 535 -33.55 9.31 -65.70
CA THR A 535 -33.14 8.86 -67.04
C THR A 535 -32.59 7.44 -67.04
N LEU A 536 -32.75 6.73 -68.17
CA LEU A 536 -32.19 5.39 -68.40
C LEU A 536 -31.30 5.37 -69.64
N THR A 537 -30.05 4.93 -69.49
CA THR A 537 -29.15 4.61 -70.59
C THR A 537 -28.84 3.11 -70.58
N ALA A 538 -29.50 2.35 -71.46
CA ALA A 538 -29.31 0.91 -71.58
C ALA A 538 -28.50 0.59 -72.85
N ASN A 539 -27.24 0.18 -72.68
CA ASN A 539 -26.37 -0.32 -73.76
C ASN A 539 -26.32 -1.85 -73.70
N ILE A 540 -27.46 -2.46 -74.03
CA ILE A 540 -27.71 -3.91 -73.97
C ILE A 540 -28.55 -4.27 -75.20
N ASP A 541 -28.19 -5.34 -75.91
CA ASP A 541 -28.95 -5.81 -77.07
C ASP A 541 -30.37 -6.25 -76.65
N GLU A 542 -31.39 -5.84 -77.42
CA GLU A 542 -32.81 -6.12 -77.18
C GLU A 542 -33.12 -7.61 -77.15
N GLY A 543 -32.37 -8.42 -77.92
CA GLY A 543 -32.54 -9.87 -78.01
C GLY A 543 -31.75 -10.67 -76.97
N LEU A 544 -30.95 -10.03 -76.11
CA LEU A 544 -30.02 -10.73 -75.23
C LEU A 544 -30.73 -11.38 -74.04
N PHE A 545 -30.63 -12.70 -73.96
CA PHE A 545 -30.99 -13.47 -72.77
C PHE A 545 -29.75 -13.89 -72.01
N VAL A 546 -29.83 -13.78 -70.69
CA VAL A 546 -28.75 -14.14 -69.77
C VAL A 546 -29.25 -15.09 -68.69
N SER A 547 -28.36 -15.93 -68.17
CA SER A 547 -28.61 -16.76 -67.00
C SER A 547 -28.40 -15.90 -65.76
N ILE A 548 -29.49 -15.54 -65.08
CA ILE A 548 -29.46 -14.71 -63.88
C ILE A 548 -30.53 -15.16 -62.89
N ASP A 549 -30.27 -14.95 -61.61
CA ASP A 549 -31.31 -15.04 -60.58
C ASP A 549 -32.08 -13.72 -60.56
N LYS A 550 -33.23 -13.71 -61.24
CA LYS A 550 -34.07 -12.52 -61.44
C LYS A 550 -34.39 -11.82 -60.13
N ASP A 551 -34.85 -12.58 -59.13
CA ASP A 551 -35.32 -12.03 -57.85
C ASP A 551 -34.18 -11.35 -57.08
N LYS A 552 -32.98 -11.95 -57.09
CA LYS A 552 -31.79 -11.36 -56.43
C LYS A 552 -31.31 -10.11 -57.15
N PHE A 553 -31.29 -10.10 -58.48
CA PHE A 553 -30.92 -8.91 -59.25
C PHE A 553 -31.93 -7.77 -59.07
N GLU A 554 -33.24 -8.07 -59.09
CA GLU A 554 -34.29 -7.10 -58.81
C GLU A 554 -34.10 -6.45 -57.43
N LYS A 555 -33.73 -7.22 -56.40
CA LYS A 555 -33.44 -6.66 -55.07
C LYS A 555 -32.24 -5.71 -55.06
N ILE A 556 -31.17 -6.02 -55.80
CA ILE A 556 -30.00 -5.12 -55.95
C ILE A 556 -30.43 -3.81 -56.63
N ALA A 557 -31.10 -3.92 -57.78
CA ALA A 557 -31.48 -2.77 -58.58
C ALA A 557 -32.53 -1.90 -57.88
N ASN A 558 -33.54 -2.51 -57.26
CA ASN A 558 -34.54 -1.82 -56.46
C ASN A 558 -33.89 -1.04 -55.32
N ASN A 559 -32.90 -1.64 -54.62
CA ASN A 559 -32.23 -0.97 -53.51
C ASN A 559 -31.46 0.28 -53.96
N PHE A 560 -30.72 0.19 -55.07
CA PHE A 560 -29.98 1.32 -55.61
C PHE A 560 -30.92 2.44 -56.05
N ILE A 561 -31.95 2.13 -56.84
CA ILE A 561 -32.89 3.13 -57.38
C ILE A 561 -33.73 3.75 -56.26
N SER A 562 -34.23 2.94 -55.32
CA SER A 562 -35.02 3.45 -54.20
C SER A 562 -34.21 4.39 -53.31
N ASN A 563 -32.94 4.04 -53.04
CA ASN A 563 -32.04 4.89 -52.26
C ASN A 563 -31.74 6.19 -53.00
N ALA A 564 -31.42 6.13 -54.29
CA ALA A 564 -31.16 7.31 -55.10
C ALA A 564 -32.35 8.29 -55.10
N ILE A 565 -33.58 7.80 -55.32
CA ILE A 565 -34.79 8.65 -55.30
C ILE A 565 -35.07 9.18 -53.89
N LYS A 566 -34.84 8.37 -52.85
CA LYS A 566 -35.03 8.78 -51.46
C LYS A 566 -34.09 9.91 -51.06
N PHE A 567 -32.80 9.82 -51.36
CA PHE A 567 -31.78 10.78 -50.92
C PHE A 567 -31.53 11.94 -51.89
N THR A 568 -32.25 11.98 -53.01
CA THR A 568 -32.23 13.11 -53.95
C THR A 568 -33.36 14.10 -53.65
N PRO A 569 -33.06 15.40 -53.45
CA PRO A 569 -34.06 16.47 -53.34
C PRO A 569 -34.87 16.69 -54.62
N ALA A 570 -35.94 17.48 -54.54
CA ALA A 570 -36.72 17.86 -55.72
C ALA A 570 -35.89 18.67 -56.74
N TYR A 571 -36.23 18.56 -58.03
CA TYR A 571 -35.60 19.23 -59.18
C TYR A 571 -34.15 18.81 -59.48
N LYS A 572 -33.69 17.74 -58.85
CA LYS A 572 -32.39 17.10 -59.09
C LYS A 572 -32.55 15.88 -60.01
N SER A 573 -31.50 15.11 -60.26
CA SER A 573 -31.48 14.03 -61.25
C SER A 573 -30.98 12.70 -60.71
N VAL A 574 -31.59 11.62 -61.21
CA VAL A 574 -31.13 10.24 -61.00
C VAL A 574 -30.96 9.59 -62.36
N ASN A 575 -29.76 9.09 -62.64
CA ASN A 575 -29.37 8.47 -63.90
C ASN A 575 -29.12 6.97 -63.67
N VAL A 576 -29.87 6.12 -64.37
CA VAL A 576 -29.68 4.68 -64.36
C VAL A 576 -28.95 4.27 -65.63
N VAL A 577 -27.83 3.56 -65.49
CA VAL A 577 -27.03 3.08 -66.61
C VAL A 577 -26.86 1.58 -66.50
N ALA A 578 -27.12 0.86 -67.59
CA ALA A 578 -26.91 -0.57 -67.66
C ALA A 578 -26.16 -0.91 -68.96
N THR A 579 -24.97 -1.49 -68.82
CA THR A 579 -24.13 -1.88 -69.97
C THR A 579 -23.75 -3.34 -69.83
N PHE A 580 -23.89 -4.11 -70.93
CA PHE A 580 -23.47 -5.50 -70.97
C PHE A 580 -22.40 -5.72 -72.03
N GLY A 581 -21.31 -6.40 -71.66
CA GLY A 581 -20.25 -6.76 -72.60
C GLY A 581 -19.22 -7.69 -71.98
N LYS A 582 -18.62 -8.57 -72.80
CA LYS A 582 -17.62 -9.57 -72.36
C LYS A 582 -18.11 -10.45 -71.19
N GLY A 583 -19.40 -10.81 -71.17
CA GLY A 583 -20.00 -11.64 -70.12
C GLY A 583 -20.20 -10.95 -68.77
N MET A 584 -20.14 -9.62 -68.71
CA MET A 584 -20.33 -8.84 -67.48
C MET A 584 -21.42 -7.79 -67.68
N LEU A 585 -22.37 -7.75 -66.74
CA LEU A 585 -23.30 -6.64 -66.56
C LEU A 585 -22.69 -5.61 -65.62
N VAL A 586 -22.64 -4.36 -66.06
CA VAL A 586 -22.37 -3.19 -65.22
C VAL A 586 -23.68 -2.41 -65.10
N PHE A 587 -24.29 -2.49 -63.92
CA PHE A 587 -25.51 -1.76 -63.57
C PHE A 587 -25.18 -0.67 -62.56
N SER A 588 -25.40 0.59 -62.91
CA SER A 588 -25.07 1.72 -62.05
C SER A 588 -26.22 2.71 -61.91
N VAL A 589 -26.34 3.29 -60.72
CA VAL A 589 -27.30 4.35 -60.40
C VAL A 589 -26.50 5.53 -59.85
N GLU A 590 -26.55 6.64 -60.56
CA GLU A 590 -25.97 7.91 -60.13
C GLU A 590 -27.08 8.84 -59.67
N ASP A 591 -26.95 9.39 -58.47
CA ASP A 591 -27.74 10.51 -58.00
C ASP A 591 -26.87 11.75 -57.84
N ASN A 592 -27.45 12.93 -57.98
CA ASN A 592 -26.80 14.19 -57.60
C ASN A 592 -27.36 14.76 -56.29
N GLY A 593 -27.76 13.89 -55.37
CA GLY A 593 -28.34 14.20 -54.06
C GLY A 593 -27.33 14.79 -53.07
N ASN A 594 -27.43 14.40 -51.81
CA ASN A 594 -26.55 14.92 -50.74
C ASN A 594 -25.20 14.17 -50.65
N GLY A 595 -25.06 13.04 -51.37
CA GLY A 595 -23.94 12.12 -51.20
C GLY A 595 -23.95 11.43 -49.83
N ILE A 596 -22.90 10.65 -49.57
CA ILE A 596 -22.67 9.89 -48.34
C ILE A 596 -21.64 10.65 -47.50
N TYR A 597 -21.83 10.74 -46.19
CA TYR A 597 -20.84 11.41 -45.34
C TYR A 597 -19.50 10.64 -45.37
N PRO A 598 -18.33 11.31 -45.48
CA PRO A 598 -17.05 10.61 -45.63
C PRO A 598 -16.75 9.58 -44.54
N ASP A 599 -17.15 9.84 -43.29
CA ASP A 599 -16.93 8.90 -42.17
C ASP A 599 -17.88 7.70 -42.19
N ASP A 600 -19.02 7.81 -42.89
CA ASP A 600 -20.01 6.74 -43.03
C ASP A 600 -19.68 5.82 -44.21
N LEU A 601 -18.94 6.31 -45.21
CA LEU A 601 -18.62 5.58 -46.45
C LEU A 601 -18.01 4.17 -46.22
N PRO A 602 -17.10 3.93 -45.25
CA PRO A 602 -16.56 2.60 -45.01
C PRO A 602 -17.59 1.58 -44.50
N TYR A 603 -18.69 2.06 -43.93
CA TYR A 603 -19.66 1.24 -43.19
C TYR A 603 -21.01 1.12 -43.91
N VAL A 604 -21.21 1.73 -45.09
CA VAL A 604 -22.51 1.70 -45.80
C VAL A 604 -22.98 0.31 -46.23
N PHE A 605 -22.06 -0.65 -46.31
CA PHE A 605 -22.36 -2.06 -46.59
C PHE A 605 -22.36 -2.93 -45.33
N ASP A 606 -22.06 -2.37 -44.17
CA ASP A 606 -22.14 -3.10 -42.90
C ASP A 606 -23.61 -3.29 -42.52
N ARG A 607 -23.95 -4.51 -42.11
CA ARG A 607 -25.30 -4.85 -41.66
C ARG A 607 -25.67 -3.97 -40.47
N TYR A 608 -26.90 -3.46 -40.48
CA TYR A 608 -27.47 -2.65 -39.41
C TYR A 608 -26.82 -1.27 -39.24
N TYR A 609 -25.95 -0.86 -40.17
CA TYR A 609 -25.34 0.47 -40.15
C TYR A 609 -26.30 1.51 -40.76
N GLN A 610 -26.47 2.60 -40.04
CA GLN A 610 -27.12 3.83 -40.50
C GLN A 610 -26.15 4.98 -40.22
N GLY A 611 -26.03 5.93 -41.16
CA GLY A 611 -25.08 7.03 -41.06
C GLY A 611 -25.28 7.89 -39.81
N LYS A 612 -24.17 8.38 -39.23
CA LYS A 612 -24.17 9.23 -38.04
C LYS A 612 -23.95 10.68 -38.43
N GLN A 613 -25.02 11.46 -38.53
CA GLN A 613 -24.89 12.92 -38.51
C GLN A 613 -25.62 13.54 -37.33
N ASP A 614 -24.93 14.50 -36.71
CA ASP A 614 -25.50 15.50 -35.82
C ASP A 614 -26.55 16.34 -36.57
N GLU A 615 -27.70 16.53 -35.94
CA GLU A 615 -28.82 17.42 -36.31
C GLU A 615 -29.76 17.05 -37.48
N LYS A 616 -29.61 15.90 -38.16
CA LYS A 616 -30.67 15.37 -39.06
C LYS A 616 -31.00 13.92 -38.74
N VAL A 617 -32.21 13.67 -38.24
CA VAL A 617 -32.74 12.32 -37.98
C VAL A 617 -32.68 11.52 -39.28
N ALA A 618 -32.04 10.35 -39.24
CA ALA A 618 -32.00 9.43 -40.36
C ALA A 618 -33.44 9.09 -40.79
N GLU A 619 -33.84 9.53 -41.99
CA GLU A 619 -35.12 9.16 -42.58
C GLU A 619 -35.15 7.62 -42.69
N GLY A 620 -36.05 6.97 -41.94
CA GLY A 620 -35.97 5.56 -41.56
C GLY A 620 -35.74 4.51 -42.68
N GLY A 621 -35.21 3.37 -42.25
CA GLY A 621 -34.99 2.14 -43.02
C GLY A 621 -34.10 1.18 -42.25
N THR A 622 -34.22 -0.13 -42.44
CA THR A 622 -33.58 -1.14 -41.57
C THR A 622 -32.04 -1.12 -41.51
N GLY A 623 -31.36 -0.45 -42.45
CA GLY A 623 -29.89 -0.45 -42.57
C GLY A 623 -29.34 -1.75 -43.17
N ILE A 624 -30.17 -2.50 -43.89
CA ILE A 624 -29.87 -3.87 -44.35
C ILE A 624 -29.80 -3.95 -45.87
N GLY A 625 -30.58 -3.12 -46.58
CA GLY A 625 -30.75 -3.24 -48.03
C GLY A 625 -29.47 -3.21 -48.86
N LEU A 626 -28.50 -2.34 -48.54
CA LEU A 626 -27.21 -2.29 -49.25
C LEU A 626 -26.31 -3.50 -48.92
N SER A 627 -26.34 -3.98 -47.68
CA SER A 627 -25.60 -5.18 -47.27
C SER A 627 -26.12 -6.44 -47.96
N ILE A 628 -27.45 -6.58 -48.08
CA ILE A 628 -28.10 -7.67 -48.84
C ILE A 628 -27.77 -7.57 -50.33
N ALA A 629 -27.82 -6.37 -50.90
CA ALA A 629 -27.45 -6.17 -52.31
C ALA A 629 -26.01 -6.63 -52.58
N LYS A 630 -25.08 -6.31 -51.69
CA LYS A 630 -23.68 -6.75 -51.78
C LYS A 630 -23.55 -8.27 -51.70
N GLU A 631 -24.20 -8.90 -50.74
CA GLU A 631 -24.18 -10.37 -50.62
C GLU A 631 -24.80 -11.07 -51.84
N PHE A 632 -25.89 -10.55 -52.41
CA PHE A 632 -26.45 -11.11 -53.63
C PHE A 632 -25.55 -10.91 -54.85
N ALA A 633 -24.88 -9.76 -54.97
CA ALA A 633 -23.90 -9.54 -56.03
C ALA A 633 -22.74 -10.53 -55.91
N GLU A 634 -22.17 -10.71 -54.72
CA GLU A 634 -21.09 -11.65 -54.43
C GLU A 634 -21.52 -13.11 -54.66
N LEU A 635 -22.73 -13.48 -54.26
CA LEU A 635 -23.30 -14.81 -54.47
C LEU A 635 -23.52 -15.12 -55.97
N MET A 636 -23.75 -14.10 -56.81
CA MET A 636 -23.74 -14.20 -58.27
C MET A 636 -22.32 -14.10 -58.89
N GLY A 637 -21.25 -14.12 -58.08
CA GLY A 637 -19.86 -14.01 -58.54
C GLY A 637 -19.42 -12.58 -58.90
N GLY A 638 -20.24 -11.59 -58.56
CA GLY A 638 -20.03 -10.17 -58.83
C GLY A 638 -19.49 -9.38 -57.65
N ARG A 639 -19.51 -8.05 -57.78
CA ARG A 639 -19.14 -7.10 -56.71
C ARG A 639 -19.91 -5.79 -56.84
N ILE A 640 -19.98 -5.03 -55.75
CA ILE A 640 -20.53 -3.67 -55.73
C ILE A 640 -19.44 -2.66 -55.40
N GLU A 641 -19.43 -1.54 -56.10
CA GLU A 641 -18.56 -0.38 -55.89
C GLU A 641 -19.41 0.86 -55.61
N VAL A 642 -18.89 1.77 -54.80
CA VAL A 642 -19.52 3.06 -54.51
C VAL A 642 -18.50 4.18 -54.71
N ALA A 643 -18.88 5.19 -55.49
CA ALA A 643 -18.14 6.44 -55.61
C ALA A 643 -19.00 7.56 -55.03
N ASN A 644 -18.42 8.36 -54.16
CA ASN A 644 -19.15 9.35 -53.39
C ASN A 644 -18.56 10.74 -53.60
N ARG A 645 -19.43 11.72 -53.89
CA ARG A 645 -19.10 13.14 -53.94
C ARG A 645 -19.95 13.86 -52.90
N TRP A 646 -19.42 14.02 -51.69
CA TRP A 646 -20.16 14.63 -50.58
C TRP A 646 -20.73 16.00 -50.96
N GLY A 647 -22.04 16.18 -50.84
CA GLY A 647 -22.78 17.38 -51.24
C GLY A 647 -23.20 17.43 -52.72
N GLU A 648 -22.64 16.56 -53.57
CA GLU A 648 -22.89 16.52 -55.02
C GLU A 648 -23.50 15.20 -55.51
N GLY A 649 -23.60 14.16 -54.65
CA GLY A 649 -24.29 12.91 -54.94
C GLY A 649 -23.45 11.64 -54.76
N ALA A 650 -24.01 10.49 -55.14
CA ALA A 650 -23.35 9.20 -55.08
C ALA A 650 -23.59 8.37 -56.35
N LEU A 651 -22.65 7.46 -56.65
CA LEU A 651 -22.71 6.50 -57.73
C LEU A 651 -22.52 5.11 -57.15
N PHE A 652 -23.56 4.28 -57.26
CA PHE A 652 -23.50 2.86 -56.92
C PHE A 652 -23.39 2.03 -58.19
N THR A 653 -22.44 1.11 -58.24
CA THR A 653 -22.17 0.26 -59.42
C THR A 653 -22.10 -1.21 -59.02
N ALA A 654 -22.92 -2.06 -59.64
CA ALA A 654 -22.88 -3.50 -59.50
C ALA A 654 -22.25 -4.12 -60.76
N HIS A 655 -21.20 -4.92 -60.57
CA HIS A 655 -20.54 -5.72 -61.60
C HIS A 655 -20.94 -7.18 -61.42
N ILE A 656 -21.73 -7.74 -62.34
CA ILE A 656 -22.25 -9.10 -62.21
C ILE A 656 -21.83 -9.92 -63.45
N PRO A 657 -21.08 -11.03 -63.29
CA PRO A 657 -20.80 -11.94 -64.38
C PRO A 657 -22.06 -12.71 -64.77
N LEU A 658 -22.44 -12.65 -66.04
CA LEU A 658 -23.62 -13.33 -66.55
C LEU A 658 -23.25 -14.13 -67.80
N ALA A 659 -23.75 -15.36 -67.87
CA ALA A 659 -23.63 -16.19 -69.07
C ALA A 659 -24.78 -15.87 -70.04
N GLU A 660 -24.46 -15.64 -71.31
CA GLU A 660 -25.45 -15.51 -72.38
C GLU A 660 -26.14 -16.87 -72.60
N VAL A 661 -27.46 -16.85 -72.79
CA VAL A 661 -28.27 -18.05 -73.01
C VAL A 661 -29.13 -17.82 -74.24
N ILE A 662 -29.18 -18.79 -75.14
CA ILE A 662 -30.05 -18.73 -76.32
C ILE A 662 -31.41 -19.30 -75.90
N VAL A 663 -32.46 -18.47 -75.93
CA VAL A 663 -33.81 -18.84 -75.49
C VAL A 663 -34.75 -18.88 -76.68
N THR A 664 -35.38 -20.02 -76.90
CA THR A 664 -36.47 -20.19 -77.87
C THR A 664 -37.78 -19.78 -77.20
N GLN A 665 -38.53 -18.86 -77.83
CA GLN A 665 -39.65 -18.11 -77.24
C GLN A 665 -40.76 -18.96 -76.59
N SER A 666 -41.35 -18.47 -75.49
CA SER A 666 -42.82 -18.35 -75.36
C SER A 666 -43.27 -17.40 -74.22
N GLU A 667 -44.13 -16.45 -74.62
CA GLU A 667 -45.28 -15.79 -73.97
C GLU A 667 -45.16 -15.01 -72.63
N ILE A 668 -45.60 -13.74 -72.70
CA ILE A 668 -45.90 -12.78 -71.60
C ILE A 668 -47.42 -12.58 -71.54
N PRO A 669 -47.99 -12.23 -70.37
CA PRO A 669 -49.04 -11.21 -70.37
C PRO A 669 -48.86 -10.08 -69.32
N VAL A 670 -49.27 -8.89 -69.75
CA VAL A 670 -49.24 -7.56 -69.10
C VAL A 670 -50.53 -7.29 -68.32
N ALA A 671 -50.50 -6.46 -67.26
CA ALA A 671 -51.63 -5.56 -66.92
C ALA A 671 -51.23 -4.39 -65.99
N ILE A 672 -51.78 -3.21 -66.30
CA ILE A 672 -51.57 -1.86 -65.73
C ILE A 672 -52.78 -1.46 -64.86
N SER A 673 -52.61 -0.60 -63.83
CA SER A 673 -53.35 0.67 -63.66
C SER A 673 -53.42 1.22 -62.23
N ALA A 674 -53.18 2.53 -62.14
CA ALA A 674 -53.39 3.42 -61.01
C ALA A 674 -54.81 4.02 -61.01
N VAL A 675 -55.31 4.44 -59.84
CA VAL A 675 -56.50 5.31 -59.72
C VAL A 675 -56.27 6.35 -58.61
N ALA A 676 -56.46 7.62 -58.96
CA ALA A 676 -56.44 8.80 -58.10
C ALA A 676 -57.76 8.98 -57.32
N LYS A 677 -57.74 9.77 -56.23
CA LYS A 677 -58.96 10.35 -55.63
C LYS A 677 -58.79 11.81 -55.18
N PRO A 678 -59.89 12.57 -55.13
CA PRO A 678 -59.94 14.03 -55.07
C PRO A 678 -60.14 14.60 -53.66
N ALA A 679 -59.93 15.91 -53.53
CA ALA A 679 -60.21 16.76 -52.38
C ALA A 679 -61.71 17.06 -52.21
N TYR A 680 -62.18 17.32 -50.97
CA TYR A 680 -63.20 18.34 -50.65
C TYR A 680 -63.25 18.67 -49.14
N THR A 681 -63.88 19.82 -48.89
CA THR A 681 -63.81 20.79 -47.79
C THR A 681 -64.70 20.52 -46.56
N ALA A 682 -64.36 21.24 -45.48
CA ALA A 682 -64.95 21.24 -44.13
C ALA A 682 -66.33 21.91 -44.00
N PHE A 683 -67.04 21.55 -42.90
CA PHE A 683 -68.09 22.34 -42.24
C PHE A 683 -67.84 22.36 -40.72
N ALA A 684 -68.16 23.50 -40.10
CA ALA A 684 -67.76 23.89 -38.75
C ALA A 684 -68.91 23.84 -37.72
N SER A 685 -68.49 23.89 -36.44
CA SER A 685 -69.09 24.65 -35.32
C SER A 685 -69.89 23.90 -34.25
N GLU A 686 -69.18 23.47 -33.21
CA GLU A 686 -69.49 23.75 -31.78
C GLU A 686 -68.17 24.12 -31.11
N VAL A 687 -68.16 25.02 -30.12
CA VAL A 687 -66.91 25.43 -29.45
C VAL A 687 -66.37 24.25 -28.65
N ARG A 688 -65.41 23.53 -29.24
CA ARG A 688 -64.77 22.37 -28.66
C ARG A 688 -63.41 22.78 -28.09
N PRO A 689 -62.96 22.19 -26.97
CA PRO A 689 -61.63 22.45 -26.46
C PRO A 689 -60.56 22.11 -27.52
N LEU A 690 -59.59 23.00 -27.70
CA LEU A 690 -58.51 22.82 -28.67
C LEU A 690 -57.43 21.88 -28.11
N ILE A 691 -57.07 20.84 -28.85
CA ILE A 691 -55.96 19.93 -28.57
C ILE A 691 -54.87 20.13 -29.62
N LEU A 692 -53.62 20.31 -29.18
CA LEU A 692 -52.46 20.34 -30.08
C LEU A 692 -51.87 18.92 -30.18
N LEU A 693 -51.81 18.37 -31.38
CA LEU A 693 -51.25 17.06 -31.70
C LEU A 693 -49.89 17.21 -32.37
N ALA A 694 -48.80 16.82 -31.70
CA ALA A 694 -47.47 16.74 -32.28
C ALA A 694 -47.14 15.27 -32.64
N GLU A 695 -47.15 14.94 -33.93
CA GLU A 695 -46.94 13.59 -34.46
C GLU A 695 -46.33 13.69 -35.87
N ASP A 696 -45.21 13.02 -36.10
CA ASP A 696 -44.44 13.13 -37.34
C ASP A 696 -44.96 12.21 -38.45
N HIS A 697 -45.64 11.11 -38.08
CA HIS A 697 -46.24 10.20 -39.03
C HIS A 697 -47.63 10.68 -39.47
N ALA A 698 -47.73 11.21 -40.70
CA ALA A 698 -48.97 11.79 -41.24
C ALA A 698 -50.20 10.88 -41.14
N GLU A 699 -50.07 9.56 -41.37
CA GLU A 699 -51.21 8.63 -41.24
C GLU A 699 -51.60 8.39 -39.77
N MET A 700 -50.64 8.42 -38.83
CA MET A 700 -50.91 8.24 -37.39
C MET A 700 -51.56 9.50 -36.84
N SER A 701 -51.05 10.67 -37.25
CA SER A 701 -51.61 11.97 -36.94
C SER A 701 -53.06 12.05 -37.42
N ALA A 702 -53.33 11.66 -38.67
CA ALA A 702 -54.69 11.60 -39.20
C ALA A 702 -55.60 10.62 -38.44
N TYR A 703 -55.08 9.46 -38.02
CA TYR A 703 -55.83 8.50 -37.20
C TYR A 703 -56.17 9.07 -35.82
N ILE A 704 -55.22 9.66 -35.11
CA ILE A 704 -55.42 10.29 -33.79
C ILE A 704 -56.42 11.45 -33.91
N SER A 705 -56.27 12.30 -34.94
CA SER A 705 -57.23 13.36 -35.24
C SER A 705 -58.62 12.81 -35.55
N SER A 706 -58.74 11.63 -36.18
CA SER A 706 -60.05 10.99 -36.40
C SER A 706 -60.71 10.48 -35.11
N VAL A 707 -59.91 10.09 -34.11
CA VAL A 707 -60.38 9.63 -32.80
C VAL A 707 -60.81 10.82 -31.92
N LEU A 708 -60.04 11.91 -31.92
CA LEU A 708 -60.29 13.10 -31.09
C LEU A 708 -61.30 14.09 -31.71
N GLY A 709 -61.30 14.20 -33.04
CA GLY A 709 -62.10 15.18 -33.79
C GLY A 709 -63.62 15.18 -33.53
N PRO A 710 -64.27 14.05 -33.18
CA PRO A 710 -65.68 14.06 -32.77
C PRO A 710 -65.95 14.84 -31.48
N TYR A 711 -64.95 15.01 -30.60
CA TYR A 711 -65.09 15.58 -29.25
C TYR A 711 -64.30 16.88 -29.04
N TYR A 712 -63.21 17.09 -29.79
CA TYR A 712 -62.25 18.18 -29.60
C TYR A 712 -61.83 18.81 -30.94
N ASP A 713 -61.42 20.07 -30.93
CA ASP A 713 -60.76 20.69 -32.09
C ASP A 713 -59.29 20.30 -32.08
N THR A 714 -58.73 19.84 -33.21
CA THR A 714 -57.32 19.39 -33.25
C THR A 714 -56.45 20.28 -34.12
N LEU A 715 -55.36 20.80 -33.56
CA LEU A 715 -54.29 21.50 -34.28
C LEU A 715 -53.10 20.54 -34.45
N VAL A 716 -52.65 20.30 -35.69
CA VAL A 716 -51.62 19.30 -35.99
C VAL A 716 -50.26 19.94 -36.22
N ALA A 717 -49.25 19.45 -35.53
CA ALA A 717 -47.84 19.76 -35.69
C ALA A 717 -47.07 18.51 -36.14
N SER A 718 -46.16 18.68 -37.09
CA SER A 718 -45.33 17.59 -37.66
C SER A 718 -44.09 17.25 -36.83
N ASN A 719 -43.78 18.04 -35.81
CA ASN A 719 -42.69 17.82 -34.84
C ASN A 719 -42.82 18.79 -33.65
N GLY A 720 -41.96 18.65 -32.63
CA GLY A 720 -42.00 19.48 -31.43
C GLY A 720 -41.71 20.96 -31.69
N LYS A 721 -40.88 21.29 -32.68
CA LYS A 721 -40.53 22.68 -33.00
C LYS A 721 -41.70 23.38 -33.69
N HIS A 722 -42.36 22.69 -34.62
CA HIS A 722 -43.58 23.14 -35.25
C HIS A 722 -44.70 23.33 -34.21
N ALA A 723 -44.81 22.42 -33.23
CA ALA A 723 -45.75 22.56 -32.12
C ALA A 723 -45.50 23.84 -31.30
N LEU A 724 -44.23 24.14 -30.99
CA LEU A 724 -43.85 25.37 -30.28
C LEU A 724 -44.11 26.63 -31.12
N GLN A 725 -43.80 26.61 -32.42
CA GLN A 725 -44.12 27.71 -33.33
C GLN A 725 -45.63 27.98 -33.43
N LEU A 726 -46.45 26.92 -33.46
CA LEU A 726 -47.90 27.04 -33.44
C LEU A 726 -48.38 27.65 -32.11
N LEU A 727 -47.80 27.28 -30.98
CA LEU A 727 -48.10 27.87 -29.67
C LEU A 727 -47.68 29.34 -29.56
N GLU A 728 -46.60 29.76 -30.24
CA GLU A 728 -46.12 31.15 -30.26
C GLU A 728 -46.97 32.06 -31.16
N THR A 729 -47.53 31.50 -32.24
CA THR A 729 -48.28 32.26 -33.26
C THR A 729 -49.80 32.20 -33.09
N SER A 730 -50.32 31.27 -32.29
CA SER A 730 -51.77 31.10 -32.07
C SER A 730 -52.32 32.07 -31.03
N ALA A 731 -53.49 32.66 -31.32
CA ALA A 731 -54.20 33.57 -30.41
C ALA A 731 -54.91 32.84 -29.24
N GLN A 732 -55.14 31.54 -29.36
CA GLN A 732 -55.79 30.68 -28.36
C GLN A 732 -54.83 29.54 -27.96
N LEU A 733 -54.64 29.34 -26.65
CA LEU A 733 -53.84 28.23 -26.13
C LEU A 733 -54.65 26.92 -26.19
N PRO A 734 -54.02 25.78 -26.53
CA PRO A 734 -54.68 24.49 -26.47
C PRO A 734 -54.95 24.10 -25.01
N ALA A 735 -56.07 23.43 -24.78
CA ALA A 735 -56.47 22.89 -23.50
C ALA A 735 -55.66 21.63 -23.10
N LEU A 736 -55.06 20.94 -24.08
CA LEU A 736 -54.19 19.78 -23.88
C LEU A 736 -53.25 19.60 -25.08
N ILE A 737 -52.06 19.04 -24.84
CA ILE A 737 -51.10 18.68 -25.90
C ILE A 737 -50.93 17.15 -25.91
N VAL A 738 -51.05 16.52 -27.08
CA VAL A 738 -50.69 15.12 -27.31
C VAL A 738 -49.43 15.12 -28.15
N SER A 739 -48.33 14.54 -27.68
CA SER A 739 -47.05 14.52 -28.40
C SER A 739 -46.47 13.12 -28.50
N ASP A 740 -45.96 12.74 -29.67
CA ASP A 740 -45.09 11.58 -29.79
C ASP A 740 -43.76 11.81 -29.06
N ALA A 741 -43.21 10.76 -28.45
CA ALA A 741 -41.95 10.79 -27.72
C ALA A 741 -40.74 10.94 -28.66
N MET A 742 -40.82 10.31 -29.83
CA MET A 742 -39.73 10.28 -30.81
C MET A 742 -40.17 11.00 -32.08
N MET A 743 -39.77 12.26 -32.24
CA MET A 743 -40.04 13.07 -33.42
C MET A 743 -38.76 13.75 -33.91
N PRO A 744 -38.63 14.03 -35.22
CA PRO A 744 -37.49 14.77 -35.80
C PRO A 744 -37.46 16.25 -35.37
N GLU A 745 -36.30 16.89 -35.51
CA GLU A 745 -35.97 18.27 -35.10
C GLU A 745 -36.05 18.57 -33.60
N MET A 746 -37.19 18.33 -32.97
CA MET A 746 -37.41 18.45 -31.55
C MET A 746 -38.30 17.30 -31.11
N ASN A 747 -37.75 16.43 -30.27
CA ASN A 747 -38.50 15.30 -29.75
C ASN A 747 -39.52 15.76 -28.69
N GLY A 748 -40.50 14.90 -28.37
CA GLY A 748 -41.57 15.29 -27.45
C GLY A 748 -41.10 15.58 -26.02
N PHE A 749 -39.96 15.02 -25.59
CA PHE A 749 -39.36 15.34 -24.28
C PHE A 749 -38.70 16.73 -24.26
N GLU A 750 -37.99 17.10 -25.33
CA GLU A 750 -37.43 18.45 -25.50
C GLU A 750 -38.53 19.51 -25.63
N LEU A 751 -39.62 19.19 -26.34
CA LEU A 751 -40.81 20.03 -26.38
C LEU A 751 -41.36 20.25 -24.96
N LEU A 752 -41.56 19.16 -24.21
CA LEU A 752 -42.04 19.24 -22.83
C LEU A 752 -41.14 20.09 -21.93
N GLU A 753 -39.82 19.92 -21.98
CA GLU A 753 -38.88 20.74 -21.22
C GLU A 753 -39.07 22.23 -21.51
N LYS A 754 -39.25 22.60 -22.79
CA LYS A 754 -39.49 23.99 -23.19
C LYS A 754 -40.87 24.50 -22.74
N LEU A 755 -41.91 23.68 -22.85
CA LEU A 755 -43.27 24.04 -22.41
C LEU A 755 -43.33 24.28 -20.90
N LYS A 756 -42.67 23.44 -20.11
CA LYS A 756 -42.65 23.57 -18.65
C LYS A 756 -41.72 24.70 -18.16
N ALA A 757 -40.77 25.14 -18.99
CA ALA A 757 -39.91 26.30 -18.71
C ALA A 757 -40.56 27.67 -19.03
N ASP A 758 -41.57 27.74 -19.91
CA ASP A 758 -42.25 28.99 -20.28
C ASP A 758 -43.53 29.22 -19.43
N GLN A 759 -43.61 30.38 -18.76
CA GLN A 759 -44.75 30.76 -17.91
C GLN A 759 -46.10 30.74 -18.64
N ARG A 760 -46.11 30.91 -19.96
CA ARG A 760 -47.33 30.89 -20.78
C ARG A 760 -47.87 29.47 -21.03
N TYR A 761 -47.02 28.45 -21.04
CA TYR A 761 -47.40 27.10 -21.47
C TYR A 761 -47.34 26.06 -20.35
N TYR A 762 -46.70 26.38 -19.22
CA TYR A 762 -46.42 25.41 -18.15
C TYR A 762 -47.66 24.68 -17.60
N HIS A 763 -48.82 25.37 -17.61
CA HIS A 763 -50.08 24.89 -17.04
C HIS A 763 -50.87 23.96 -17.97
N ILE A 764 -50.47 23.86 -19.25
CA ILE A 764 -51.16 23.03 -20.24
C ILE A 764 -50.78 21.56 -19.97
N PRO A 765 -51.77 20.65 -19.83
CA PRO A 765 -51.51 19.23 -19.64
C PRO A 765 -50.95 18.59 -20.91
N VAL A 766 -49.95 17.72 -20.76
CA VAL A 766 -49.29 17.01 -21.88
C VAL A 766 -49.44 15.48 -21.75
N ILE A 767 -50.00 14.84 -22.78
CA ILE A 767 -50.00 13.38 -22.96
C ILE A 767 -48.85 12.99 -23.90
N MET A 768 -47.96 12.10 -23.45
CA MET A 768 -46.88 11.56 -24.26
C MET A 768 -47.24 10.21 -24.88
N LEU A 769 -47.23 10.10 -26.21
CA LEU A 769 -47.33 8.83 -26.93
C LEU A 769 -45.95 8.18 -27.00
N THR A 770 -45.81 6.93 -26.57
CA THR A 770 -44.48 6.27 -26.50
C THR A 770 -44.54 4.82 -26.94
N ALA A 771 -43.47 4.31 -27.53
CA ALA A 771 -43.32 2.90 -27.90
C ALA A 771 -42.50 2.06 -26.88
N LEU A 772 -41.96 2.68 -25.83
CA LEU A 772 -40.84 2.16 -25.05
C LEU A 772 -41.21 1.53 -23.69
N THR A 773 -40.69 0.32 -23.48
CA THR A 773 -40.57 -0.46 -22.24
C THR A 773 -39.25 -0.19 -21.48
N ASP A 774 -38.53 0.89 -21.80
CA ASP A 774 -37.19 1.17 -21.28
C ASP A 774 -37.21 2.09 -20.03
N ASN A 775 -36.55 1.63 -18.96
CA ASN A 775 -36.58 2.23 -17.62
C ASN A 775 -35.91 3.62 -17.55
N GLN A 776 -34.91 3.92 -18.39
CA GLN A 776 -34.13 5.15 -18.29
C GLN A 776 -34.85 6.39 -18.87
N ASN A 777 -35.55 6.23 -20.00
CA ASN A 777 -36.33 7.32 -20.60
C ASN A 777 -37.57 7.66 -19.75
N ARG A 778 -38.08 6.69 -18.97
CA ARG A 778 -39.21 6.86 -18.05
C ARG A 778 -38.86 7.75 -16.85
N ILE A 779 -37.67 7.57 -16.27
CA ILE A 779 -37.15 8.42 -15.18
C ILE A 779 -36.95 9.88 -15.66
N ARG A 780 -36.50 10.07 -16.91
CA ARG A 780 -36.30 11.40 -17.48
C ARG A 780 -37.63 12.14 -17.67
N ALA A 781 -38.66 11.47 -18.17
CA ALA A 781 -40.02 12.02 -18.34
C ALA A 781 -40.68 12.42 -17.01
N LEU A 782 -40.46 11.63 -15.96
CA LEU A 782 -40.99 11.88 -14.62
C LEU A 782 -40.38 13.14 -13.97
N ASN A 783 -39.10 13.41 -14.21
CA ASN A 783 -38.40 14.58 -13.67
C ASN A 783 -38.79 15.91 -14.34
N ILE A 784 -39.43 15.89 -15.51
CA ILE A 784 -39.76 17.08 -16.32
C ILE A 784 -41.23 17.52 -16.12
N GLY A 785 -42.10 16.64 -15.59
CA GLY A 785 -43.50 16.96 -15.25
C GLY A 785 -44.52 16.66 -16.35
N VAL A 786 -44.40 15.51 -17.03
CA VAL A 786 -45.47 14.97 -17.92
C VAL A 786 -46.75 14.74 -17.11
N ASP A 787 -47.90 15.13 -17.67
CA ASP A 787 -49.19 14.94 -17.01
C ASP A 787 -49.75 13.52 -17.20
N ASP A 788 -49.52 12.86 -18.36
CA ASP A 788 -49.78 11.42 -18.55
C ASP A 788 -49.02 10.79 -19.76
N TYR A 789 -48.94 9.46 -19.84
CA TYR A 789 -48.34 8.70 -20.96
C TYR A 789 -49.29 7.65 -21.54
N LEU A 790 -49.20 7.43 -22.86
CA LEU A 790 -49.97 6.43 -23.59
C LEU A 790 -49.05 5.55 -24.46
N ALA A 791 -49.06 4.24 -24.22
CA ALA A 791 -48.20 3.30 -24.93
C ALA A 791 -48.79 2.90 -26.29
N LYS A 792 -47.97 2.90 -27.35
CA LYS A 792 -48.31 2.39 -28.68
C LYS A 792 -48.06 0.86 -28.75
N PRO A 793 -49.02 0.03 -29.20
CA PRO A 793 -50.35 0.38 -29.73
C PRO A 793 -51.34 0.71 -28.61
N PHE A 794 -52.13 1.77 -28.83
CA PHE A 794 -53.23 2.16 -27.95
C PHE A 794 -54.57 1.93 -28.65
N VAL A 795 -55.64 1.83 -27.87
CA VAL A 795 -57.02 1.83 -28.39
C VAL A 795 -57.64 3.22 -28.27
N ALA A 796 -58.70 3.47 -29.05
CA ALA A 796 -59.37 4.77 -29.08
C ALA A 796 -59.97 5.17 -27.71
N GLU A 797 -60.56 4.24 -26.97
CA GLU A 797 -61.20 4.50 -25.69
C GLU A 797 -60.19 4.93 -24.62
N GLU A 798 -58.97 4.39 -24.66
CA GLU A 798 -57.92 4.71 -23.70
C GLU A 798 -57.40 6.13 -23.89
N LEU A 799 -57.19 6.54 -25.15
CA LEU A 799 -56.82 7.91 -25.47
C LEU A 799 -57.92 8.89 -25.00
N LEU A 800 -59.19 8.61 -25.31
CA LEU A 800 -60.32 9.47 -24.92
C LEU A 800 -60.47 9.61 -23.40
N ALA A 801 -60.34 8.51 -22.64
CA ALA A 801 -60.46 8.54 -21.18
C ALA A 801 -59.36 9.39 -20.52
N ARG A 802 -58.12 9.27 -20.98
CA ARG A 802 -56.99 10.06 -20.45
C ARG A 802 -57.12 11.54 -20.79
N THR A 803 -57.52 11.86 -22.02
CA THR A 803 -57.80 13.23 -22.45
C THR A 803 -58.91 13.86 -21.60
N ALA A 804 -60.01 13.14 -21.35
CA ALA A 804 -61.11 13.64 -20.52
C ALA A 804 -60.70 13.86 -19.05
N ASN A 805 -59.97 12.91 -18.45
CA ASN A 805 -59.51 13.00 -17.05
C ASN A 805 -58.57 14.20 -16.83
N LEU A 806 -57.61 14.43 -17.74
CA LEU A 806 -56.68 15.55 -17.63
C LEU A 806 -57.36 16.90 -17.82
N LEU A 807 -58.33 17.00 -18.74
CA LEU A 807 -59.11 18.23 -18.93
C LEU A 807 -59.99 18.55 -17.72
N ASN A 808 -60.60 17.55 -17.08
CA ASN A 808 -61.38 17.72 -15.84
C ASN A 808 -60.49 18.18 -14.66
N ASN A 809 -59.29 17.62 -14.53
CA ASN A 809 -58.33 17.98 -13.50
C ASN A 809 -57.70 19.38 -13.74
N ALA A 810 -57.54 19.79 -14.99
CA ALA A 810 -57.12 21.15 -15.33
C ALA A 810 -58.23 22.19 -15.03
N SER A 811 -59.50 21.82 -15.26
CA SER A 811 -60.67 22.68 -14.98
C SER A 811 -60.90 22.93 -13.49
N GLY A 812 -60.65 21.94 -12.62
CA GLY A 812 -60.74 22.06 -11.16
C GLY A 812 -59.74 23.04 -10.52
N ARG A 813 -58.68 23.44 -11.25
CA ARG A 813 -57.72 24.49 -10.81
C ARG A 813 -58.24 25.92 -11.05
N ALA A 814 -59.29 26.11 -11.85
CA ALA A 814 -59.83 27.42 -12.22
C ALA A 814 -61.06 27.86 -11.39
N THR A 815 -61.69 26.97 -10.62
CA THR A 815 -62.89 27.28 -9.81
C THR A 815 -62.71 26.88 -8.34
N VAL A 816 -62.09 27.75 -7.54
CA VAL A 816 -62.18 27.69 -6.07
C VAL A 816 -63.26 28.65 -5.62
N GLY A 817 -64.48 28.12 -5.49
CA GLY A 817 -65.63 28.85 -4.99
C GLY A 817 -66.90 28.02 -5.01
N ILE A 818 -67.23 27.46 -3.85
CA ILE A 818 -68.57 27.00 -3.40
C ILE A 818 -68.97 25.56 -3.82
N THR A 819 -69.50 24.84 -2.81
CA THR A 819 -70.06 23.47 -2.72
C THR A 819 -69.06 22.32 -2.62
N ASP A 820 -69.18 21.32 -1.74
CA ASP A 820 -69.94 21.06 -0.50
C ASP A 820 -69.18 19.87 0.17
N ALA A 821 -68.86 19.95 1.45
CA ALA A 821 -69.60 19.27 2.52
C ALA A 821 -69.79 17.76 2.26
N GLU A 822 -68.78 16.94 2.57
CA GLU A 822 -69.01 15.55 3.02
C GLU A 822 -67.79 14.87 3.72
N ASP A 823 -66.55 15.34 3.56
CA ASP A 823 -65.38 14.68 4.22
C ASP A 823 -64.73 15.48 5.37
N ALA A 824 -65.54 16.25 6.12
CA ALA A 824 -65.09 17.02 7.29
C ALA A 824 -65.50 16.35 8.62
N ALA A 825 -65.20 15.06 8.77
CA ALA A 825 -65.44 14.32 10.00
C ALA A 825 -64.20 13.53 10.43
N GLU A 826 -63.09 14.22 10.71
CA GLU A 826 -62.15 13.84 11.76
C GLU A 826 -61.18 15.02 12.03
N SER A 827 -60.83 15.20 13.31
CA SER A 827 -59.97 16.26 13.88
C SER A 827 -60.53 17.69 13.91
N ALA A 828 -61.61 17.87 14.67
CA ALA A 828 -61.81 19.10 15.44
C ALA A 828 -61.06 18.98 16.77
N GLN A 829 -59.95 19.70 16.94
CA GLN A 829 -59.48 20.29 18.21
C GLN A 829 -58.14 21.01 18.00
N MET A 830 -58.19 22.35 17.95
CA MET A 830 -57.32 23.29 18.68
C MET A 830 -57.46 24.67 18.04
N ASP A 831 -58.31 25.49 18.66
CA ASP A 831 -58.42 26.92 18.39
C ASP A 831 -57.31 27.73 19.08
N ALA A 832 -57.11 28.92 18.51
CA ALA A 832 -56.57 30.15 19.09
C ALA A 832 -55.06 30.27 19.34
N ALA A 833 -54.36 30.84 18.36
CA ALA A 833 -53.78 32.19 18.49
C ALA A 833 -53.04 32.61 17.21
N ASP A 834 -53.42 33.78 16.74
CA ASP A 834 -52.63 34.77 16.00
C ASP A 834 -53.08 35.03 14.55
N ASN A 835 -53.69 36.21 14.42
CA ASN A 835 -54.11 36.85 13.19
C ASN A 835 -53.09 37.95 12.91
N SER A 836 -52.19 37.75 11.95
CA SER A 836 -51.62 38.86 11.20
C SER A 836 -51.48 38.46 9.74
N GLY A 837 -52.09 39.27 8.88
CA GLY A 837 -52.47 38.93 7.53
C GLY A 837 -51.30 38.83 6.54
N LEU A 838 -51.61 38.24 5.40
CA LEU A 838 -51.08 38.63 4.08
C LEU A 838 -52.05 38.10 3.02
N GLU A 839 -52.25 38.94 2.02
CA GLU A 839 -53.29 38.92 1.00
C GLU A 839 -53.26 37.69 0.09
N ASN A 840 -54.45 37.29 -0.36
CA ASN A 840 -54.66 36.33 -1.43
C ASN A 840 -54.09 36.86 -2.76
N LYS A 841 -52.91 36.38 -3.15
CA LYS A 841 -52.43 36.39 -4.54
C LYS A 841 -52.40 34.96 -5.09
N PRO A 842 -52.86 34.72 -6.33
CA PRO A 842 -52.73 33.41 -6.97
C PRO A 842 -51.23 33.08 -7.07
N THR A 843 -50.82 32.04 -6.37
CA THR A 843 -49.40 31.68 -6.22
C THR A 843 -48.95 30.93 -7.47
N SER A 844 -48.03 31.55 -8.19
CA SER A 844 -47.22 30.98 -9.27
C SER A 844 -46.41 29.79 -8.74
N ASN A 845 -46.58 28.59 -9.31
CA ASN A 845 -45.75 27.43 -8.98
C ASN A 845 -44.33 27.64 -9.53
N SER A 846 -43.35 27.81 -8.64
CA SER A 846 -41.93 28.03 -8.94
C SER A 846 -41.22 26.72 -9.31
N PRO A 847 -40.09 26.70 -10.04
CA PRO A 847 -39.22 25.52 -10.17
C PRO A 847 -38.85 24.86 -8.82
N ALA A 848 -38.85 25.65 -7.73
CA ALA A 848 -38.69 25.16 -6.37
C ALA A 848 -39.85 24.26 -5.90
N ASP A 849 -41.07 24.48 -6.39
CA ASP A 849 -42.25 23.68 -6.04
C ASP A 849 -42.25 22.33 -6.76
N LEU A 850 -41.68 22.25 -7.98
CA LEU A 850 -41.47 20.99 -8.70
C LEU A 850 -40.39 20.12 -8.04
N VAL A 851 -39.26 20.72 -7.64
CA VAL A 851 -38.22 20.02 -6.86
C VAL A 851 -38.78 19.54 -5.51
N TRP A 852 -39.63 20.34 -4.88
CA TRP A 852 -40.29 19.97 -3.64
C TRP A 852 -41.30 18.83 -3.82
N LEU A 853 -42.09 18.81 -4.90
CA LEU A 853 -42.97 17.69 -5.22
C LEU A 853 -42.21 16.40 -5.53
N ALA A 854 -41.08 16.49 -6.24
CA ALA A 854 -40.22 15.34 -6.49
C ALA A 854 -39.67 14.76 -5.17
N GLY A 855 -39.28 15.62 -4.22
CA GLY A 855 -38.88 15.20 -2.87
C GLY A 855 -40.03 14.56 -2.08
N LEU A 856 -41.25 15.07 -2.20
CA LEU A 856 -42.45 14.48 -1.59
C LEU A 856 -42.75 13.09 -2.18
N GLU A 857 -42.68 12.94 -3.50
CA GLU A 857 -42.92 11.66 -4.18
C GLU A 857 -41.85 10.63 -3.80
N GLU A 858 -40.57 11.01 -3.77
CA GLU A 858 -39.47 10.15 -3.31
C GLU A 858 -39.70 9.69 -1.86
N THR A 859 -40.14 10.60 -0.99
CA THR A 859 -40.48 10.26 0.40
C THR A 859 -41.62 9.23 0.42
N VAL A 860 -42.70 9.42 -0.35
CA VAL A 860 -43.81 8.45 -0.44
C VAL A 860 -43.32 7.09 -0.98
N ARG A 861 -42.41 7.09 -1.96
CA ARG A 861 -41.82 5.87 -2.55
C ARG A 861 -40.87 5.13 -1.59
N GLN A 862 -40.24 5.81 -0.64
CA GLN A 862 -39.44 5.16 0.40
C GLN A 862 -40.30 4.31 1.36
N PHE A 863 -41.61 4.58 1.43
CA PHE A 863 -42.58 3.86 2.24
C PHE A 863 -43.42 2.84 1.44
N ILE A 864 -42.90 2.31 0.32
CA ILE A 864 -43.53 1.22 -0.45
C ILE A 864 -43.86 0.03 0.45
N GLY A 865 -45.05 -0.56 0.28
CA GLY A 865 -45.53 -1.69 1.06
C GLY A 865 -46.09 -1.37 2.45
N THR A 866 -46.04 -0.09 2.90
CA THR A 866 -46.68 0.32 4.16
C THR A 866 -48.10 0.84 3.92
N THR A 867 -49.07 0.30 4.64
CA THR A 867 -50.48 0.73 4.58
C THR A 867 -50.70 2.04 5.33
N ASP A 868 -49.96 2.25 6.42
CA ASP A 868 -50.24 3.25 7.46
C ASP A 868 -49.63 4.65 7.18
N LEU A 869 -49.12 4.90 5.96
CA LEU A 869 -48.59 6.21 5.58
C LEU A 869 -49.70 7.27 5.63
N ASN A 870 -49.66 8.13 6.66
CA ASN A 870 -50.61 9.21 6.87
C ASN A 870 -49.93 10.59 6.75
N LEU A 871 -50.75 11.64 6.70
CA LEU A 871 -50.28 13.02 6.54
C LEU A 871 -49.32 13.44 7.67
N ALA A 872 -49.55 12.97 8.89
CA ALA A 872 -48.71 13.25 10.05
C ALA A 872 -47.28 12.71 9.85
N MET A 873 -47.15 11.47 9.38
CA MET A 873 -45.86 10.84 9.12
C MET A 873 -45.10 11.53 7.99
N LEU A 874 -45.79 11.89 6.90
CA LEU A 874 -45.18 12.67 5.81
C LEU A 874 -44.75 14.07 6.26
N SER A 875 -45.51 14.69 7.16
CA SER A 875 -45.18 16.00 7.71
C SER A 875 -43.90 15.96 8.56
N TYR A 876 -43.71 14.89 9.34
CA TYR A 876 -42.51 14.66 10.15
C TYR A 876 -41.27 14.46 9.27
N GLU A 877 -41.35 13.58 8.27
CA GLU A 877 -40.23 13.28 7.37
C GLU A 877 -39.82 14.49 6.51
N MET A 878 -40.80 15.29 6.08
CA MET A 878 -40.55 16.50 5.29
C MET A 878 -40.27 17.76 6.13
N ALA A 879 -40.23 17.63 7.46
CA ALA A 879 -39.99 18.73 8.40
C ALA A 879 -40.88 19.97 8.16
N ILE A 880 -42.15 19.75 7.83
CA ILE A 880 -43.16 20.79 7.56
C ILE A 880 -44.42 20.48 8.36
N SER A 881 -45.15 21.49 8.84
CA SER A 881 -46.39 21.23 9.57
C SER A 881 -47.46 20.61 8.65
N GLU A 882 -48.29 19.71 9.19
CA GLU A 882 -49.37 19.06 8.43
C GLU A 882 -50.27 20.07 7.69
N ARG A 883 -50.57 21.20 8.33
CA ARG A 883 -51.38 22.28 7.75
C ARG A 883 -50.68 22.94 6.55
N GLN A 884 -49.37 23.17 6.63
CA GLN A 884 -48.63 23.73 5.50
C GLN A 884 -48.40 22.70 4.40
N LEU A 885 -48.16 21.44 4.73
CA LEU A 885 -48.08 20.32 3.78
C LEU A 885 -49.39 20.18 3.00
N PHE A 886 -50.52 20.17 3.71
CA PHE A 886 -51.86 20.10 3.11
C PHE A 886 -52.11 21.27 2.16
N ARG A 887 -51.86 22.50 2.62
CA ARG A 887 -52.09 23.70 1.81
C ARG A 887 -51.20 23.72 0.57
N ARG A 888 -49.94 23.32 0.71
CA ARG A 888 -48.94 23.32 -0.37
C ARG A 888 -49.23 22.24 -1.42
N ILE A 889 -49.60 21.01 -1.01
CA ILE A 889 -50.03 19.97 -1.95
C ILE A 889 -51.29 20.42 -2.69
N LYS A 890 -52.30 20.94 -1.98
CA LYS A 890 -53.56 21.37 -2.58
C LYS A 890 -53.40 22.54 -3.54
N SER A 891 -52.52 23.50 -3.22
CA SER A 891 -52.26 24.64 -4.11
C SER A 891 -51.49 24.26 -5.37
N ILE A 892 -50.52 23.34 -5.27
CA ILE A 892 -49.68 22.95 -6.40
C ILE A 892 -50.40 21.93 -7.31
N THR A 893 -51.05 20.93 -6.72
CA THR A 893 -51.60 19.76 -7.44
C THR A 893 -53.11 19.83 -7.67
N GLY A 894 -53.84 20.67 -6.94
CA GLY A 894 -55.32 20.70 -6.94
C GLY A 894 -55.97 19.52 -6.19
N LEU A 895 -55.19 18.60 -5.63
CA LEU A 895 -55.65 17.40 -4.93
C LEU A 895 -55.52 17.53 -3.42
N THR A 896 -56.36 16.83 -2.66
CA THR A 896 -56.09 16.63 -1.21
C THR A 896 -54.87 15.72 -1.04
N PRO A 897 -54.08 15.84 0.04
CA PRO A 897 -52.90 15.00 0.25
C PRO A 897 -53.18 13.51 0.14
N ASN A 898 -54.29 13.03 0.71
CA ASN A 898 -54.68 11.63 0.61
C ASN A 898 -54.97 11.20 -0.83
N LYS A 899 -55.61 12.06 -1.64
CA LYS A 899 -55.86 11.79 -3.07
C LYS A 899 -54.57 11.81 -3.89
N TYR A 900 -53.62 12.68 -3.53
CA TYR A 900 -52.31 12.77 -4.18
C TYR A 900 -51.44 11.54 -3.86
N ILE A 901 -51.32 11.14 -2.59
CA ILE A 901 -50.61 9.93 -2.16
C ILE A 901 -51.20 8.69 -2.84
N ARG A 902 -52.54 8.61 -2.93
CA ARG A 902 -53.22 7.52 -3.63
C ARG A 902 -52.85 7.45 -5.11
N THR A 903 -52.68 8.59 -5.77
CA THR A 903 -52.28 8.66 -7.18
C THR A 903 -50.87 8.12 -7.38
N ILE A 904 -49.93 8.49 -6.49
CA ILE A 904 -48.56 7.95 -6.47
C ILE A 904 -48.59 6.43 -6.24
N ARG A 905 -49.41 5.93 -5.31
CA ARG A 905 -49.58 4.49 -5.07
C ARG A 905 -50.12 3.73 -6.30
N LEU A 906 -51.12 4.28 -7.01
CA LEU A 906 -51.63 3.70 -8.25
C LEU A 906 -50.56 3.67 -9.36
N GLN A 907 -49.71 4.68 -9.42
CA GLN A 907 -48.59 4.73 -10.35
C GLN A 907 -47.53 3.66 -10.06
N ILE A 908 -47.15 3.47 -8.79
CA ILE A 908 -46.26 2.37 -8.36
C ILE A 908 -46.84 1.01 -8.75
N ALA A 909 -48.15 0.84 -8.58
CA ALA A 909 -48.84 -0.39 -8.98
C ALA A 909 -48.75 -0.64 -10.50
N ARG A 910 -48.92 0.41 -11.31
CA ARG A 910 -48.79 0.32 -12.77
C ARG A 910 -47.36 -0.03 -13.20
N GLU A 911 -46.37 0.61 -12.58
CA GLU A 911 -44.95 0.31 -12.81
C GLU A 911 -44.62 -1.17 -12.52
N ALA A 912 -45.22 -1.73 -11.46
CA ALA A 912 -45.07 -3.14 -11.09
C ALA A 912 -45.71 -4.08 -12.13
N ILE A 913 -46.90 -3.74 -12.67
CA ILE A 913 -47.56 -4.49 -13.75
C ILE A 913 -46.68 -4.49 -15.01
N ASP A 914 -46.23 -3.31 -15.46
CA ASP A 914 -45.43 -3.15 -16.67
C ASP A 914 -44.06 -3.84 -16.59
N SER A 915 -43.54 -4.05 -15.38
CA SER A 915 -42.27 -4.76 -15.16
C SER A 915 -42.36 -6.27 -15.41
N GLY A 916 -43.57 -6.85 -15.44
CA GLY A 916 -43.80 -8.30 -15.56
C GLY A 916 -43.28 -9.14 -14.38
N LYS A 917 -42.77 -8.50 -13.32
CA LYS A 917 -42.14 -9.16 -12.16
C LYS A 917 -43.14 -9.73 -11.16
N TYR A 918 -44.34 -9.14 -11.11
CA TYR A 918 -45.40 -9.50 -10.17
C TYR A 918 -46.55 -10.12 -10.94
N ARG A 919 -47.11 -11.24 -10.43
CA ARG A 919 -48.03 -12.08 -11.22
C ARG A 919 -49.46 -12.07 -10.70
N THR A 920 -49.70 -11.53 -9.52
CA THR A 920 -51.04 -11.50 -8.92
C THR A 920 -51.46 -10.10 -8.54
N MET A 921 -52.77 -9.81 -8.69
CA MET A 921 -53.37 -8.55 -8.28
C MET A 921 -53.11 -8.25 -6.79
N ALA A 922 -53.09 -9.28 -5.95
CA ALA A 922 -52.84 -9.13 -4.52
C ALA A 922 -51.40 -8.66 -4.24
N GLU A 923 -50.39 -9.27 -4.86
CA GLU A 923 -48.99 -8.85 -4.73
C GLU A 923 -48.79 -7.38 -5.11
N ILE A 924 -49.44 -6.95 -6.19
CA ILE A 924 -49.33 -5.59 -6.71
C ILE A 924 -50.06 -4.59 -5.81
N ALA A 925 -51.23 -4.95 -5.29
CA ALA A 925 -51.97 -4.13 -4.33
C ALA A 925 -51.15 -3.88 -3.05
N TYR A 926 -50.56 -4.93 -2.49
CA TYR A 926 -49.77 -4.84 -1.25
C TYR A 926 -48.46 -4.08 -1.48
N LEU A 927 -47.78 -4.31 -2.60
CA LEU A 927 -46.58 -3.56 -2.96
C LEU A 927 -46.87 -2.06 -3.08
N ALA A 928 -47.99 -1.69 -3.70
CA ALA A 928 -48.44 -0.31 -3.80
C ALA A 928 -48.98 0.27 -2.48
N GLY A 929 -49.02 -0.50 -1.39
CA GLY A 929 -49.44 -0.02 -0.06
C GLY A 929 -50.95 0.10 0.12
N PHE A 930 -51.76 -0.68 -0.61
CA PHE A 930 -53.21 -0.77 -0.39
C PHE A 930 -53.56 -1.90 0.59
N GLU A 931 -54.50 -1.63 1.50
CA GLU A 931 -54.94 -2.58 2.52
C GLU A 931 -55.66 -3.80 1.95
N THR A 932 -56.46 -3.61 0.89
CA THR A 932 -57.22 -4.69 0.26
C THR A 932 -57.11 -4.66 -1.26
N PRO A 933 -56.88 -5.83 -1.91
CA PRO A 933 -56.85 -5.93 -3.37
C PRO A 933 -58.16 -5.52 -4.06
N ALA A 934 -59.31 -5.72 -3.42
CA ALA A 934 -60.62 -5.34 -3.95
C ALA A 934 -60.80 -3.82 -4.04
N TYR A 935 -60.39 -3.09 -3.00
CA TYR A 935 -60.40 -1.63 -3.00
C TYR A 935 -59.43 -1.09 -4.05
N PHE A 936 -58.22 -1.63 -4.13
CA PHE A 936 -57.24 -1.29 -5.16
C PHE A 936 -57.78 -1.47 -6.58
N SER A 937 -58.40 -2.63 -6.89
CA SER A 937 -58.92 -2.92 -8.23
C SER A 937 -60.01 -1.95 -8.68
N LYS A 938 -60.93 -1.58 -7.77
CA LYS A 938 -61.97 -0.58 -8.05
C LYS A 938 -61.35 0.76 -8.46
N LEU A 939 -60.33 1.19 -7.75
CA LEU A 939 -59.67 2.48 -7.95
C LEU A 939 -58.76 2.51 -9.16
N PHE A 940 -58.09 1.40 -9.42
CA PHE A 940 -57.31 1.24 -10.63
C PHE A 940 -58.22 1.34 -11.87
N LYS A 941 -59.38 0.68 -11.85
CA LYS A 941 -60.38 0.75 -12.92
C LYS A 941 -60.97 2.16 -13.10
N GLU A 942 -61.25 2.84 -12.00
CA GLU A 942 -61.74 4.23 -12.02
C GLU A 942 -60.69 5.20 -12.61
N HIS A 943 -59.41 4.98 -12.31
CA HIS A 943 -58.32 5.85 -12.76
C HIS A 943 -57.85 5.56 -14.20
N TYR A 944 -57.76 4.29 -14.61
CA TYR A 944 -57.23 3.87 -15.91
C TYR A 944 -58.30 3.34 -16.89
N GLY A 945 -59.57 3.32 -16.50
CA GLY A 945 -60.70 2.90 -17.35
C GLY A 945 -60.75 1.39 -17.66
N ARG A 946 -59.83 0.59 -17.12
CA ARG A 946 -59.69 -0.85 -17.39
C ARG A 946 -59.40 -1.65 -16.13
N ASP A 947 -59.85 -2.90 -16.12
CA ASP A 947 -59.59 -3.83 -15.03
C ASP A 947 -58.14 -4.35 -15.08
N ILE A 948 -57.53 -4.58 -13.92
CA ILE A 948 -56.15 -5.09 -13.79
C ILE A 948 -56.01 -6.47 -14.43
N SER A 949 -57.08 -7.27 -14.38
CA SER A 949 -57.13 -8.61 -15.00
C SER A 949 -56.94 -8.62 -16.52
N GLY A 950 -57.12 -7.48 -17.21
CA GLY A 950 -56.84 -7.36 -18.64
C GLY A 950 -55.42 -6.89 -18.98
N LEU A 951 -54.60 -6.58 -17.97
CA LEU A 951 -53.24 -6.04 -18.08
C LEU A 951 -52.17 -6.99 -17.54
N LEU A 952 -52.55 -7.92 -16.65
CA LEU A 952 -51.78 -9.10 -16.24
C LEU A 952 -52.01 -10.24 -17.24
#